data_AF-A0A7T0BTP7-F1
#
_entry.id   AF-A0A7T0BTP7-F1
#
_cell.length_a   1.000
_cell.length_b   1.000
_cell.length_c   1.000
_cell.angle_alpha   90.00
_cell.angle_beta   90.00
_cell.angle_gamma   90.00
#
_symmetry.space_group_name_H-M   'P 1'
#
loop_
_entity.id
_entity.type
_entity.pdbx_description
1 polymer ?
#
loop_
_entity_poly.entity_id
_entity_poly.type
_entity_poly.pdbx_seq_one_letter_code
_entity_poly.pdbx_strand_id
1 'polypeptide(L)'
;MSDIRPFDENEWNRFKEERQAYMAAGGTGSGLPKPSITTMDLTGKFSKGEDWSFSIFEGCDLTGADLELANLQHCHFKGANLSGSNLKEADLTGTVLTQATLAGSDCSQVSLSKATLMATDASECKFDSADLESTTLFNADFSNSSFVDADLSKAQAEGANFTQTDLTRADLGSAGMPSTDFTDANLERANLSGTNLKNAQLTQANFFEADLIKTDMTGAVTLGMNIGGANLTNAKLPDEVEDFSGLKIIEESSKLLRTLFLMMVSVVAFSLLTIASTTDVQLLTNSTSFPLPIIGTPVSIQQFYLIAPFGIAGLFLYFHLYLMKHYRLIAKLPAVFPDGTPFDERLFPWMFNTWVKVFYRKLRSQDKVADTLTYGIVVFLGWMLVPTLLLIFMGRYAVNQNSTLSQYQFWLTLSTLTLAYYQLVILEEKIFRVRLGLQSKAFRLLWGFVVFVSSAYLIVIPEYNGKLINPSLSHSLFTADFSRQDVSSRPDNWDPQHPLVGVKGANLEGTTLKGAFGTGAFLAKANLENADLSESDFSDSDFRAANLKNARMVSGNFSLSNFDGATLEKAEMTLMTCFYCSWKNVILMNADLTGVRLNDAILDGTDIWHANLQDLDLTAASLVGVDFQSSNMQGTRLKNADVKFAYFANVKGLNPEQVKSSRNWRWALYDDAMRKSLGISNKYLTESLGEIVKGHHPEFSDEEVRTKAFEWYKLYGLTKPLSIH
;
A
#
# COMPACT_ATOMS: atom_id res chain seq x y z
N MET A 1 54.18 8.07 -40.73
CA MET A 1 55.20 8.29 -39.69
C MET A 1 56.28 9.14 -40.30
N SER A 2 56.16 10.46 -40.15
CA SER A 2 57.29 11.37 -40.32
C SER A 2 58.33 11.04 -39.24
N ASP A 3 59.61 11.01 -39.60
CA ASP A 3 60.69 10.87 -38.62
C ASP A 3 60.66 12.08 -37.67
N ILE A 4 60.15 11.90 -36.46
CA ILE A 4 60.18 12.93 -35.41
C ILE A 4 61.64 13.13 -35.01
N ARG A 5 62.12 14.36 -35.10
CA ARG A 5 63.44 14.82 -34.69
C ARG A 5 63.47 14.96 -33.16
N PRO A 6 64.55 14.55 -32.50
CA PRO A 6 64.72 14.79 -31.08
C PRO A 6 64.73 16.30 -30.78
N PHE A 7 64.41 16.66 -29.54
CA PHE A 7 64.43 18.05 -29.10
C PHE A 7 65.79 18.73 -29.32
N ASP A 8 65.79 19.88 -30.02
CA ASP A 8 66.96 20.76 -30.19
C ASP A 8 66.69 22.10 -29.50
N GLU A 9 67.45 22.37 -28.42
CA GLU A 9 67.30 23.57 -27.60
C GLU A 9 67.64 24.87 -28.36
N ASN A 10 68.58 24.82 -29.31
CA ASN A 10 68.97 26.00 -30.09
C ASN A 10 67.88 26.36 -31.10
N GLU A 11 67.32 25.36 -31.78
CA GLU A 11 66.21 25.55 -32.71
C GLU A 11 64.95 26.03 -31.97
N TRP A 12 64.68 25.49 -30.78
CA TRP A 12 63.58 25.94 -29.91
C TRP A 12 63.73 27.39 -29.45
N ASN A 13 64.94 27.80 -29.03
CA ASN A 13 65.19 29.18 -28.61
C ASN A 13 65.10 30.15 -29.79
N ARG A 14 65.64 29.79 -30.97
CA ARG A 14 65.49 30.59 -32.19
C ARG A 14 64.02 30.77 -32.58
N PHE A 15 63.23 29.70 -32.52
CA PHE A 15 61.78 29.76 -32.79
C PHE A 15 61.06 30.75 -31.86
N LYS A 16 61.38 30.75 -30.55
CA LYS A 16 60.79 31.70 -29.60
C LYS A 16 61.18 33.16 -29.91
N GLU A 17 62.42 33.41 -30.31
CA GLU A 17 62.88 34.75 -30.73
C GLU A 17 62.18 35.22 -32.01
N GLU A 18 62.08 34.36 -33.02
CA GLU A 18 61.34 34.63 -34.26
C GLU A 18 59.87 34.96 -33.97
N ARG A 19 59.24 34.20 -33.08
CA ARG A 19 57.87 34.47 -32.63
C ARG A 19 57.76 35.82 -31.94
N GLN A 20 58.66 36.13 -31.01
CA GLN A 20 58.64 37.41 -30.30
C GLN A 20 58.78 38.59 -31.28
N ALA A 21 59.65 38.46 -32.29
CA ALA A 21 59.79 39.45 -33.36
C ALA A 21 58.53 39.56 -34.24
N TYR A 22 57.91 38.43 -34.60
CA TYR A 22 56.66 38.39 -35.36
C TYR A 22 55.53 39.12 -34.63
N MET A 23 55.37 38.86 -33.34
CA MET A 23 54.34 39.52 -32.51
C MET A 23 54.63 41.01 -32.32
N ALA A 24 55.90 41.39 -32.10
CA ALA A 24 56.31 42.79 -31.96
C ALA A 24 56.09 43.62 -33.25
N ALA A 25 56.17 42.97 -34.43
CA ALA A 25 55.96 43.61 -35.72
C ALA A 25 54.47 43.71 -36.15
N GLY A 26 53.53 43.34 -35.27
CA GLY A 26 52.08 43.42 -35.55
C GLY A 26 51.49 42.15 -36.16
N GLY A 27 52.15 40.99 -36.01
CA GLY A 27 51.62 39.69 -36.40
C GLY A 27 51.33 39.58 -37.90
N THR A 28 50.08 39.34 -38.27
CA THR A 28 49.63 39.13 -39.66
C THR A 28 49.88 40.33 -40.58
N GLY A 29 50.04 41.54 -40.03
CA GLY A 29 50.35 42.77 -40.78
C GLY A 29 51.85 43.06 -40.97
N SER A 30 52.73 42.25 -40.38
CA SER A 30 54.19 42.53 -40.32
C SER A 30 54.95 42.26 -41.62
N GLY A 31 54.41 41.40 -42.49
CA GLY A 31 55.14 40.86 -43.66
C GLY A 31 56.25 39.86 -43.32
N LEU A 32 56.50 39.58 -42.02
CA LEU A 32 57.42 38.53 -41.58
C LEU A 32 56.80 37.13 -41.81
N PRO A 33 57.62 36.09 -42.07
CA PRO A 33 57.13 34.73 -42.12
C PRO A 33 56.58 34.30 -40.75
N LYS A 34 55.53 33.46 -40.75
CA LYS A 34 55.01 32.87 -39.52
C LYS A 34 56.12 32.04 -38.83
N PRO A 35 56.30 32.17 -37.51
CA PRO A 35 57.29 31.39 -36.78
C PRO A 35 56.95 29.90 -36.90
N SER A 36 57.94 29.08 -37.23
CA SER A 36 57.73 27.68 -37.58
C SER A 36 58.74 26.76 -36.94
N ILE A 37 58.24 25.66 -36.40
CA ILE A 37 59.02 24.51 -35.96
C ILE A 37 58.29 23.26 -36.43
N THR A 38 59.00 22.33 -37.06
CA THR A 38 58.38 21.16 -37.67
C THR A 38 59.07 19.87 -37.27
N THR A 39 58.29 18.80 -37.22
CA THR A 39 58.74 17.42 -36.97
C THR A 39 59.63 17.27 -35.75
N MET A 40 59.45 18.06 -34.68
CA MET A 40 60.27 18.00 -33.46
C MET A 40 59.49 17.42 -32.28
N ASP A 41 60.17 16.68 -31.41
CA ASP A 41 59.69 16.31 -30.07
C ASP A 41 59.68 17.53 -29.13
N LEU A 42 58.48 18.00 -28.81
CA LEU A 42 58.19 19.13 -27.93
C LEU A 42 57.46 18.68 -26.64
N THR A 43 57.58 17.41 -26.29
CA THR A 43 56.99 16.85 -25.07
C THR A 43 57.46 17.64 -23.84
N GLY A 44 56.49 18.13 -23.04
CA GLY A 44 56.76 18.89 -21.82
C GLY A 44 57.37 20.28 -22.04
N LYS A 45 57.31 20.86 -23.25
CA LYS A 45 57.85 22.19 -23.56
C LYS A 45 56.84 23.33 -23.47
N PHE A 46 55.57 22.99 -23.35
CA PHE A 46 54.46 23.94 -23.23
C PHE A 46 54.04 24.09 -21.78
N SER A 47 53.59 25.29 -21.44
CA SER A 47 53.02 25.59 -20.13
C SER A 47 51.70 26.36 -20.23
N LYS A 48 50.91 26.28 -19.16
CA LYS A 48 49.60 26.89 -19.03
C LYS A 48 49.60 28.40 -19.34
N GLY A 49 48.65 28.85 -20.14
CA GLY A 49 48.38 30.26 -20.44
C GLY A 49 49.36 30.92 -21.41
N GLU A 50 50.23 30.14 -22.06
CA GLU A 50 51.15 30.66 -23.05
C GLU A 50 50.43 31.11 -24.33
N ASP A 51 50.95 32.17 -24.94
CA ASP A 51 50.53 32.59 -26.27
C ASP A 51 51.47 31.98 -27.30
N TRP A 52 50.89 31.23 -28.24
CA TRP A 52 51.55 30.64 -29.40
C TRP A 52 50.84 31.01 -30.71
N SER A 53 49.92 31.97 -30.69
CA SER A 53 49.11 32.37 -31.84
C SER A 53 49.94 32.57 -33.12
N PHE A 54 49.37 32.20 -34.26
CA PHE A 54 49.96 32.25 -35.59
C PHE A 54 51.21 31.36 -35.82
N SER A 55 51.58 30.48 -34.89
CA SER A 55 52.76 29.61 -35.03
C SER A 55 52.47 28.34 -35.82
N ILE A 56 53.52 27.74 -36.38
CA ILE A 56 53.47 26.50 -37.16
C ILE A 56 54.21 25.40 -36.39
N PHE A 57 53.52 24.29 -36.13
CA PHE A 57 53.97 23.11 -35.38
C PHE A 57 53.76 21.81 -36.20
N GLU A 58 53.92 21.87 -37.52
CA GLU A 58 53.57 20.74 -38.41
C GLU A 58 54.40 19.50 -38.11
N GLY A 59 53.71 18.36 -37.89
CA GLY A 59 54.33 17.08 -37.60
C GLY A 59 55.09 16.98 -36.26
N CYS A 60 54.99 17.99 -35.39
CA CYS A 60 55.61 17.97 -34.06
C CYS A 60 54.91 16.98 -33.12
N ASP A 61 55.65 16.50 -32.11
CA ASP A 61 55.12 15.72 -31.00
C ASP A 61 54.91 16.63 -29.78
N LEU A 62 53.66 16.79 -29.37
CA LEU A 62 53.18 17.56 -28.22
C LEU A 62 52.41 16.63 -27.28
N THR A 63 52.71 15.33 -27.28
CA THR A 63 52.05 14.34 -26.41
C THR A 63 52.07 14.81 -24.96
N GLY A 64 50.90 14.84 -24.31
CA GLY A 64 50.77 15.24 -22.92
C GLY A 64 51.12 16.71 -22.62
N ALA A 65 51.18 17.57 -23.63
CA ALA A 65 51.45 19.00 -23.43
C ALA A 65 50.38 19.66 -22.55
N ASP A 66 50.82 20.52 -21.63
CA ASP A 66 49.92 21.37 -20.84
C ASP A 66 49.70 22.70 -21.57
N LEU A 67 48.57 22.77 -22.28
CA LEU A 67 48.13 23.89 -23.10
C LEU A 67 46.87 24.54 -22.51
N GLU A 68 46.59 24.32 -21.23
CA GLU A 68 45.43 24.91 -20.56
C GLU A 68 45.49 26.44 -20.68
N LEU A 69 44.38 27.10 -21.02
CA LEU A 69 44.30 28.55 -21.24
C LEU A 69 45.26 29.11 -22.30
N ALA A 70 45.93 28.27 -23.10
CA ALA A 70 46.88 28.74 -24.10
C ALA A 70 46.16 29.49 -25.23
N ASN A 71 46.76 30.57 -25.73
CA ASN A 71 46.31 31.23 -26.95
C ASN A 71 46.99 30.57 -28.15
N LEU A 72 46.25 29.74 -28.87
CA LEU A 72 46.71 29.00 -30.04
C LEU A 72 46.02 29.48 -31.33
N GLN A 73 45.40 30.66 -31.32
CA GLN A 73 44.66 31.19 -32.47
C GLN A 73 45.48 31.12 -33.76
N HIS A 74 44.87 30.64 -34.84
CA HIS A 74 45.47 30.58 -36.17
C HIS A 74 46.80 29.78 -36.28
N CYS A 75 47.08 28.89 -35.33
CA CYS A 75 48.19 27.96 -35.41
C CYS A 75 47.98 26.85 -36.46
N HIS A 76 49.07 26.28 -36.94
CA HIS A 76 49.07 25.17 -37.88
C HIS A 76 49.68 23.94 -37.21
N PHE A 77 48.85 22.93 -36.95
CA PHE A 77 49.19 21.66 -36.30
C PHE A 77 49.04 20.48 -37.27
N LYS A 78 49.17 20.70 -38.57
CA LYS A 78 48.96 19.65 -39.57
C LYS A 78 49.86 18.44 -39.26
N GLY A 79 49.25 17.27 -39.08
CA GLY A 79 49.97 16.03 -38.76
C GLY A 79 50.66 16.00 -37.38
N ALA A 80 50.43 16.98 -36.51
CA ALA A 80 51.02 17.01 -35.18
C ALA A 80 50.34 16.01 -34.23
N ASN A 81 51.10 15.49 -33.28
CA ASN A 81 50.58 14.60 -32.24
C ASN A 81 50.37 15.40 -30.95
N LEU A 82 49.12 15.63 -30.57
CA LEU A 82 48.70 16.26 -29.32
C LEU A 82 48.00 15.26 -28.38
N SER A 83 48.25 13.95 -28.54
CA SER A 83 47.55 12.92 -27.75
C SER A 83 47.71 13.14 -26.25
N GLY A 84 46.62 13.00 -25.49
CA GLY A 84 46.59 13.17 -24.04
C GLY A 84 46.96 14.58 -23.54
N SER A 85 46.95 15.59 -24.41
CA SER A 85 47.24 16.98 -24.01
C SER A 85 46.09 17.58 -23.19
N ASN A 86 46.42 18.59 -22.39
CA ASN A 86 45.45 19.40 -21.66
C ASN A 86 45.22 20.70 -22.44
N LEU A 87 44.11 20.78 -23.17
CA LEU A 87 43.68 21.93 -23.98
C LEU A 87 42.48 22.67 -23.36
N LYS A 88 42.22 22.42 -22.07
CA LYS A 88 41.08 22.99 -21.38
C LYS A 88 41.12 24.52 -21.43
N GLU A 89 40.00 25.13 -21.84
CA GLU A 89 39.85 26.58 -21.96
C GLU A 89 40.88 27.26 -22.90
N ALA A 90 41.57 26.49 -23.74
CA ALA A 90 42.48 27.04 -24.74
C ALA A 90 41.73 27.69 -25.90
N ASP A 91 42.34 28.68 -26.54
CA ASP A 91 41.79 29.34 -27.72
C ASP A 91 42.48 28.84 -29.00
N LEU A 92 41.81 27.93 -29.69
CA LEU A 92 42.21 27.34 -30.97
C LEU A 92 41.39 27.92 -32.15
N THR A 93 40.85 29.14 -32.01
CA THR A 93 40.05 29.78 -33.06
C THR A 93 40.81 29.82 -34.38
N GLY A 94 40.18 29.33 -35.46
CA GLY A 94 40.73 29.35 -36.81
C GLY A 94 42.04 28.58 -36.99
N THR A 95 42.34 27.61 -36.12
CA THR A 95 43.51 26.72 -36.24
C THR A 95 43.35 25.69 -37.36
N VAL A 96 44.49 25.15 -37.83
CA VAL A 96 44.53 24.04 -38.80
C VAL A 96 45.09 22.81 -38.12
N LEU A 97 44.23 21.84 -37.82
CA LEU A 97 44.52 20.55 -37.19
C LEU A 97 44.41 19.38 -38.16
N THR A 98 44.44 19.63 -39.47
CA THR A 98 44.31 18.59 -40.50
C THR A 98 45.27 17.42 -40.26
N GLN A 99 44.75 16.19 -40.16
CA GLN A 99 45.52 14.97 -39.88
C GLN A 99 46.30 14.97 -38.55
N ALA A 100 45.97 15.87 -37.61
CA ALA A 100 46.54 15.84 -36.27
C ALA A 100 45.91 14.70 -35.43
N THR A 101 46.56 14.35 -34.33
CA THR A 101 46.04 13.42 -33.34
C THR A 101 45.83 14.15 -32.03
N LEU A 102 44.58 14.25 -31.57
CA LEU A 102 44.16 14.77 -30.27
C LEU A 102 43.75 13.64 -29.32
N ALA A 103 43.81 12.38 -29.72
CA ALA A 103 43.29 11.22 -28.98
C ALA A 103 43.53 11.29 -27.45
N GLY A 104 42.46 11.13 -26.67
CA GLY A 104 42.50 11.16 -25.21
C GLY A 104 42.77 12.53 -24.55
N SER A 105 42.74 13.63 -25.31
CA SER A 105 43.00 14.97 -24.76
C SER A 105 41.79 15.55 -24.00
N ASP A 106 42.06 16.46 -23.06
CA ASP A 106 41.03 17.27 -22.43
C ASP A 106 40.88 18.60 -23.17
N CYS A 107 39.84 18.72 -23.97
CA CYS A 107 39.47 19.89 -24.76
C CYS A 107 38.24 20.60 -24.15
N SER A 108 37.99 20.44 -22.85
CA SER A 108 36.78 20.98 -22.21
C SER A 108 36.81 22.52 -22.27
N GLN A 109 35.70 23.15 -22.67
CA GLN A 109 35.58 24.61 -22.85
C GLN A 109 36.59 25.22 -23.84
N VAL A 110 37.17 24.42 -24.75
CA VAL A 110 38.07 24.92 -25.80
C VAL A 110 37.28 25.78 -26.80
N SER A 111 37.89 26.85 -27.33
CA SER A 111 37.35 27.56 -28.50
C SER A 111 38.02 27.07 -29.77
N LEU A 112 37.27 26.39 -30.62
CA LEU A 112 37.65 25.88 -31.93
C LEU A 112 36.87 26.56 -33.05
N SER A 113 36.17 27.66 -32.80
CA SER A 113 35.35 28.34 -33.81
C SER A 113 36.13 28.54 -35.12
N LYS A 114 35.53 28.11 -36.23
CA LYS A 114 36.12 28.18 -37.59
C LYS A 114 37.44 27.42 -37.78
N ALA A 115 37.84 26.54 -36.86
CA ALA A 115 39.00 25.69 -37.03
C ALA A 115 38.77 24.59 -38.08
N THR A 116 39.86 24.06 -38.63
CA THR A 116 39.86 22.96 -39.61
C THR A 116 40.43 21.70 -38.98
N LEU A 117 39.60 20.69 -38.73
CA LEU A 117 39.94 19.41 -38.13
C LEU A 117 39.77 18.24 -39.13
N MET A 118 40.06 18.47 -40.42
CA MET A 118 39.88 17.42 -41.45
C MET A 118 40.76 16.19 -41.19
N ALA A 119 40.15 15.01 -41.18
CA ALA A 119 40.81 13.73 -40.92
C ALA A 119 41.66 13.71 -39.62
N THR A 120 41.22 14.48 -38.61
CA THR A 120 41.84 14.50 -37.28
C THR A 120 41.37 13.29 -36.49
N ASP A 121 42.28 12.65 -35.75
CA ASP A 121 41.91 11.65 -34.74
C ASP A 121 41.73 12.36 -33.39
N ALA A 122 40.49 12.60 -33.01
CA ALA A 122 40.09 13.15 -31.72
C ALA A 122 39.24 12.14 -30.94
N SER A 123 39.54 10.85 -31.07
CA SER A 123 38.90 9.78 -30.31
C SER A 123 39.17 9.92 -28.80
N GLU A 124 38.23 9.45 -27.97
CA GLU A 124 38.33 9.45 -26.50
C GLU A 124 38.58 10.84 -25.86
N CYS A 125 38.24 11.93 -26.56
CA CYS A 125 38.46 13.30 -26.09
C CYS A 125 37.29 13.85 -25.25
N LYS A 126 37.57 14.86 -24.43
CA LYS A 126 36.53 15.64 -23.73
C LYS A 126 36.37 17.02 -24.36
N PHE A 127 35.28 17.26 -25.04
CA PHE A 127 34.87 18.55 -25.62
C PHE A 127 33.68 19.17 -24.88
N ASP A 128 33.50 18.85 -23.59
CA ASP A 128 32.37 19.38 -22.82
C ASP A 128 32.38 20.91 -22.80
N SER A 129 31.26 21.52 -23.17
CA SER A 129 31.09 22.97 -23.30
C SER A 129 32.07 23.66 -24.26
N ALA A 130 32.66 22.92 -25.21
CA ALA A 130 33.52 23.48 -26.24
C ALA A 130 32.72 24.26 -27.30
N ASP A 131 33.35 25.27 -27.89
CA ASP A 131 32.84 26.03 -29.04
C ASP A 131 33.49 25.50 -30.32
N LEU A 132 32.72 24.79 -31.14
CA LEU A 132 33.09 24.30 -32.47
C LEU A 132 32.22 24.94 -33.57
N GLU A 133 31.66 26.15 -33.33
CA GLU A 133 30.80 26.83 -34.30
C GLU A 133 31.53 26.97 -35.65
N SER A 134 30.84 26.59 -36.74
CA SER A 134 31.35 26.73 -38.12
C SER A 134 32.72 26.06 -38.38
N THR A 135 33.04 24.99 -37.65
CA THR A 135 34.25 24.17 -37.89
C THR A 135 34.13 23.29 -39.14
N THR A 136 35.28 22.88 -39.69
CA THR A 136 35.35 21.85 -40.74
C THR A 136 35.90 20.56 -40.17
N LEU A 137 35.06 19.52 -40.12
CA LEU A 137 35.30 18.24 -39.43
C LEU A 137 35.29 17.04 -40.40
N PHE A 138 35.52 17.26 -41.70
CA PHE A 138 35.41 16.20 -42.71
C PHE A 138 36.27 14.97 -42.38
N ASN A 139 35.63 13.79 -42.33
CA ASN A 139 36.25 12.51 -41.99
C ASN A 139 37.04 12.50 -40.67
N ALA A 140 36.72 13.39 -39.72
CA ALA A 140 37.33 13.36 -38.39
C ALA A 140 36.79 12.20 -37.55
N ASP A 141 37.61 11.66 -36.65
CA ASP A 141 37.22 10.64 -35.70
C ASP A 141 37.02 11.26 -34.31
N PHE A 142 35.79 11.18 -33.80
CA PHE A 142 35.40 11.60 -32.46
C PHE A 142 34.86 10.44 -31.63
N SER A 143 35.08 9.19 -32.05
CA SER A 143 34.55 8.03 -31.36
C SER A 143 34.90 8.02 -29.87
N ASN A 144 33.96 7.59 -29.03
CA ASN A 144 34.10 7.55 -27.57
C ASN A 144 34.37 8.89 -26.88
N SER A 145 34.09 10.02 -27.54
CA SER A 145 34.30 11.35 -26.97
C SER A 145 33.09 11.87 -26.19
N SER A 146 33.27 12.98 -25.48
CA SER A 146 32.19 13.71 -24.81
C SER A 146 32.09 15.13 -25.36
N PHE A 147 30.87 15.62 -25.60
CA PHE A 147 30.51 16.93 -26.15
C PHE A 147 29.33 17.51 -25.36
N VAL A 148 29.26 17.23 -24.06
CA VAL A 148 28.11 17.65 -23.24
C VAL A 148 28.06 19.18 -23.22
N ASP A 149 26.91 19.74 -23.59
CA ASP A 149 26.69 21.19 -23.72
C ASP A 149 27.61 21.92 -24.74
N ALA A 150 28.25 21.21 -25.68
CA ALA A 150 29.10 21.82 -26.72
C ALA A 150 28.29 22.48 -27.85
N ASP A 151 28.88 23.49 -28.51
CA ASP A 151 28.32 24.14 -29.70
C ASP A 151 29.01 23.65 -30.97
N LEU A 152 28.32 22.86 -31.79
CA LEU A 152 28.71 22.42 -33.13
C LEU A 152 27.82 23.08 -34.21
N SER A 153 27.15 24.18 -33.91
CA SER A 153 26.23 24.81 -34.84
C SER A 153 26.94 25.22 -36.13
N LYS A 154 26.30 24.97 -37.27
CA LYS A 154 26.83 25.21 -38.64
C LYS A 154 28.12 24.46 -38.98
N ALA A 155 28.61 23.53 -38.15
CA ALA A 155 29.79 22.72 -38.46
C ALA A 155 29.57 21.89 -39.73
N GLN A 156 30.66 21.63 -40.47
CA GLN A 156 30.66 20.78 -41.67
C GLN A 156 31.39 19.47 -41.36
N ALA A 157 30.65 18.40 -41.11
CA ALA A 157 31.16 17.13 -40.60
C ALA A 157 30.87 15.94 -41.51
N GLU A 158 30.82 16.14 -42.83
CA GLU A 158 30.62 15.04 -43.78
C GLU A 158 31.62 13.89 -43.53
N GLY A 159 31.08 12.67 -43.37
CA GLY A 159 31.87 11.45 -43.13
C GLY A 159 32.53 11.34 -41.76
N ALA A 160 32.24 12.25 -40.81
CA ALA A 160 32.81 12.17 -39.46
C ALA A 160 32.24 10.99 -38.64
N ASN A 161 33.06 10.45 -37.74
CA ASN A 161 32.73 9.36 -36.84
C ASN A 161 32.42 9.90 -35.43
N PHE A 162 31.18 9.80 -34.99
CA PHE A 162 30.68 10.13 -33.64
C PHE A 162 30.16 8.89 -32.91
N THR A 163 30.68 7.70 -33.24
CA THR A 163 30.26 6.46 -32.57
C THR A 163 30.50 6.51 -31.07
N GLN A 164 29.51 6.05 -30.28
CA GLN A 164 29.59 6.01 -28.81
C GLN A 164 29.91 7.37 -28.15
N THR A 165 29.61 8.48 -28.83
CA THR A 165 29.87 9.83 -28.33
C THR A 165 28.72 10.33 -27.46
N ASP A 166 29.02 11.05 -26.38
CA ASP A 166 28.01 11.77 -25.59
C ASP A 166 27.83 13.20 -26.08
N LEU A 167 26.74 13.49 -26.79
CA LEU A 167 26.32 14.80 -27.31
C LEU A 167 25.12 15.36 -26.52
N THR A 168 24.97 14.96 -25.26
CA THR A 168 23.85 15.41 -24.42
C THR A 168 23.81 16.94 -24.36
N ARG A 169 22.67 17.53 -24.72
CA ARG A 169 22.42 18.99 -24.78
C ARG A 169 23.34 19.78 -25.73
N ALA A 170 24.11 19.13 -26.60
CA ALA A 170 24.90 19.83 -27.60
C ALA A 170 24.03 20.59 -28.62
N ASP A 171 24.55 21.67 -29.18
CA ASP A 171 23.92 22.40 -30.27
C ASP A 171 24.55 22.00 -31.61
N LEU A 172 23.81 21.32 -32.47
CA LEU A 172 24.18 20.97 -33.85
C LEU A 172 23.35 21.76 -34.87
N GLY A 173 22.70 22.85 -34.46
CA GLY A 173 21.78 23.62 -35.27
C GLY A 173 22.38 24.02 -36.62
N SER A 174 21.64 23.72 -37.70
CA SER A 174 22.05 24.00 -39.09
C SER A 174 23.40 23.39 -39.51
N ALA A 175 23.90 22.36 -38.81
CA ALA A 175 25.13 21.68 -39.20
C ALA A 175 24.94 20.83 -40.47
N GLY A 176 26.01 20.74 -41.27
CA GLY A 176 26.09 19.87 -42.45
C GLY A 176 26.79 18.57 -42.09
N MET A 177 26.04 17.50 -41.85
CA MET A 177 26.57 16.22 -41.35
C MET A 177 26.14 15.00 -42.19
N PRO A 178 26.15 15.05 -43.54
CA PRO A 178 25.77 13.90 -44.35
C PRO A 178 26.76 12.75 -44.17
N SER A 179 26.27 11.51 -44.24
CA SER A 179 27.08 10.29 -44.16
C SER A 179 27.92 10.17 -42.86
N THR A 180 27.49 10.83 -41.78
CA THR A 180 28.12 10.71 -40.46
C THR A 180 27.72 9.43 -39.74
N ASP A 181 28.59 8.94 -38.86
CA ASP A 181 28.29 7.77 -38.02
C ASP A 181 27.99 8.19 -36.58
N PHE A 182 26.74 8.07 -36.15
CA PHE A 182 26.27 8.30 -34.78
C PHE A 182 25.86 6.98 -34.10
N THR A 183 26.40 5.84 -34.52
CA THR A 183 26.05 4.54 -33.92
C THR A 183 26.33 4.56 -32.40
N ASP A 184 25.33 4.20 -31.60
CA ASP A 184 25.36 4.25 -30.13
C ASP A 184 25.62 5.64 -29.52
N ALA A 185 25.47 6.73 -30.27
CA ALA A 185 25.67 8.09 -29.75
C ALA A 185 24.50 8.55 -28.89
N ASN A 186 24.79 9.36 -27.85
CA ASN A 186 23.78 9.94 -26.98
C ASN A 186 23.51 11.41 -27.33
N LEU A 187 22.38 11.70 -27.98
CA LEU A 187 21.94 13.05 -28.35
C LEU A 187 20.74 13.52 -27.49
N GLU A 188 20.65 13.07 -26.24
CA GLU A 188 19.58 13.47 -25.33
C GLU A 188 19.52 15.00 -25.23
N ARG A 189 18.36 15.58 -25.55
CA ARG A 189 18.09 17.02 -25.52
C ARG A 189 19.01 17.89 -26.41
N ALA A 190 19.73 17.30 -27.35
CA ALA A 190 20.52 18.06 -28.31
C ALA A 190 19.61 18.90 -29.22
N ASN A 191 20.13 20.03 -29.70
CA ASN A 191 19.48 20.85 -30.72
C ASN A 191 20.01 20.46 -32.10
N LEU A 192 19.20 19.83 -32.94
CA LEU A 192 19.54 19.48 -34.31
C LEU A 192 18.68 20.27 -35.32
N SER A 193 18.10 21.41 -34.91
CA SER A 193 17.21 22.18 -35.77
C SER A 193 17.88 22.55 -37.12
N GLY A 194 17.30 22.09 -38.23
CA GLY A 194 17.81 22.34 -39.58
C GLY A 194 19.07 21.57 -39.97
N THR A 195 19.48 20.56 -39.20
CA THR A 195 20.67 19.74 -39.49
C THR A 195 20.45 18.85 -40.70
N ASN A 196 21.49 18.68 -41.51
CA ASN A 196 21.51 17.70 -42.61
C ASN A 196 22.16 16.39 -42.16
N LEU A 197 21.37 15.35 -41.96
CA LEU A 197 21.77 13.99 -41.57
C LEU A 197 21.49 12.96 -42.68
N LYS A 198 21.48 13.38 -43.95
CA LYS A 198 21.26 12.46 -45.07
C LYS A 198 22.28 11.32 -45.05
N ASN A 199 21.79 10.10 -45.23
CA ASN A 199 22.61 8.88 -45.23
C ASN A 199 23.44 8.64 -43.96
N ALA A 200 23.11 9.29 -42.83
CA ALA A 200 23.80 9.07 -41.56
C ALA A 200 23.49 7.67 -40.99
N GLN A 201 24.45 7.11 -40.23
CA GLN A 201 24.22 5.90 -39.43
C GLN A 201 23.72 6.33 -38.05
N LEU A 202 22.45 6.02 -37.73
CA LEU A 202 21.78 6.39 -36.47
C LEU A 202 21.39 5.15 -35.66
N THR A 203 22.08 4.02 -35.88
CA THR A 203 21.80 2.75 -35.20
C THR A 203 21.97 2.93 -33.69
N GLN A 204 20.92 2.63 -32.92
CA GLN A 204 20.87 2.80 -31.46
C GLN A 204 21.13 4.24 -30.93
N ALA A 205 21.14 5.25 -31.81
CA ALA A 205 21.33 6.63 -31.38
C ALA A 205 20.15 7.11 -30.50
N ASN A 206 20.47 7.84 -29.43
CA ASN A 206 19.47 8.32 -28.46
C ASN A 206 19.11 9.80 -28.69
N PHE A 207 17.98 10.08 -29.31
CA PHE A 207 17.43 11.43 -29.52
C PHE A 207 16.35 11.81 -28.50
N PHE A 208 16.38 11.24 -27.29
CA PHE A 208 15.36 11.50 -26.28
C PHE A 208 15.24 13.01 -25.97
N GLU A 209 14.04 13.57 -26.10
CA GLU A 209 13.74 15.01 -25.97
C GLU A 209 14.54 15.97 -26.88
N ALA A 210 15.22 15.45 -27.92
CA ALA A 210 15.99 16.27 -28.86
C ALA A 210 15.09 17.23 -29.66
N ASP A 211 15.69 18.29 -30.20
CA ASP A 211 15.04 19.16 -31.17
C ASP A 211 15.46 18.81 -32.59
N LEU A 212 14.55 18.23 -33.37
CA LEU A 212 14.80 17.78 -34.73
C LEU A 212 14.01 18.61 -35.75
N ILE A 213 13.57 19.83 -35.39
CA ILE A 213 12.80 20.70 -36.30
C ILE A 213 13.53 20.86 -37.64
N LYS A 214 12.86 20.57 -38.76
CA LYS A 214 13.43 20.70 -40.13
C LYS A 214 14.71 19.89 -40.39
N THR A 215 15.02 18.87 -39.57
CA THR A 215 16.17 17.98 -39.79
C THR A 215 15.91 17.11 -41.01
N ASP A 216 16.91 16.92 -41.87
CA ASP A 216 16.84 16.05 -43.04
C ASP A 216 17.56 14.73 -42.76
N MET A 217 16.80 13.65 -42.49
CA MET A 217 17.32 12.29 -42.23
C MET A 217 17.03 11.33 -43.40
N THR A 218 16.83 11.85 -44.63
CA THR A 218 16.56 10.99 -45.79
C THR A 218 17.72 10.01 -46.02
N GLY A 219 17.40 8.71 -46.12
CA GLY A 219 18.37 7.63 -46.34
C GLY A 219 19.20 7.23 -45.11
N ALA A 220 18.90 7.78 -43.92
CA ALA A 220 19.59 7.40 -42.69
C ALA A 220 19.20 6.00 -42.21
N VAL A 221 20.15 5.26 -41.63
CA VAL A 221 19.91 3.92 -41.04
C VAL A 221 19.52 4.08 -39.58
N THR A 222 18.32 3.65 -39.19
CA THR A 222 17.71 4.02 -37.89
C THR A 222 17.43 2.85 -36.93
N LEU A 223 18.08 1.70 -37.12
CA LEU A 223 17.80 0.50 -36.32
C LEU A 223 18.00 0.76 -34.82
N GLY A 224 16.90 0.70 -34.05
CA GLY A 224 16.95 0.92 -32.59
C GLY A 224 17.06 2.38 -32.15
N MET A 225 16.97 3.34 -33.08
CA MET A 225 16.98 4.77 -32.76
C MET A 225 15.85 5.13 -31.77
N ASN A 226 16.17 5.92 -30.75
CA ASN A 226 15.19 6.40 -29.77
C ASN A 226 14.81 7.86 -30.04
N ILE A 227 13.57 8.10 -30.44
CA ILE A 227 13.00 9.45 -30.68
C ILE A 227 12.00 9.89 -29.59
N GLY A 228 12.00 9.21 -28.45
CA GLY A 228 11.07 9.49 -27.35
C GLY A 228 11.09 10.97 -26.94
N GLY A 229 9.95 11.64 -26.99
CA GLY A 229 9.83 13.05 -26.61
C GLY A 229 10.48 14.07 -27.54
N ALA A 230 11.05 13.65 -28.67
CA ALA A 230 11.67 14.55 -29.63
C ALA A 230 10.64 15.47 -30.32
N ASN A 231 11.10 16.62 -30.82
CA ASN A 231 10.28 17.49 -31.66
C ASN A 231 10.64 17.27 -33.13
N LEU A 232 9.74 16.66 -33.90
CA LEU A 232 9.97 16.33 -35.31
C LEU A 232 9.36 17.34 -36.29
N THR A 233 8.89 18.51 -35.84
CA THR A 233 8.16 19.45 -36.72
C THR A 233 8.91 19.74 -38.02
N ASN A 234 8.30 19.43 -39.16
CA ASN A 234 8.86 19.53 -40.50
C ASN A 234 10.16 18.74 -40.76
N ALA A 235 10.50 17.76 -39.93
CA ALA A 235 11.63 16.85 -40.17
C ALA A 235 11.30 15.90 -41.32
N LYS A 236 12.31 15.55 -42.13
CA LYS A 236 12.20 14.50 -43.14
C LYS A 236 12.77 13.21 -42.57
N LEU A 237 11.90 12.23 -42.38
CA LEU A 237 12.26 10.92 -41.82
C LEU A 237 12.58 9.92 -42.93
N PRO A 238 13.34 8.86 -42.64
CA PRO A 238 13.46 7.70 -43.52
C PRO A 238 12.17 6.85 -43.48
N ASP A 239 11.92 6.11 -44.57
CA ASP A 239 10.72 5.31 -44.78
C ASP A 239 10.43 4.31 -43.64
N GLU A 240 11.46 3.81 -42.95
CA GLU A 240 11.28 2.86 -41.84
C GLU A 240 10.60 3.46 -40.60
N VAL A 241 10.64 4.79 -40.43
CA VAL A 241 10.14 5.49 -39.23
C VAL A 241 8.81 6.22 -39.51
N GLU A 242 8.48 6.47 -40.78
CA GLU A 242 7.42 7.39 -41.20
C GLU A 242 6.00 6.97 -40.79
N ASP A 243 5.70 5.66 -40.73
CA ASP A 243 4.32 5.16 -40.51
C ASP A 243 3.89 5.09 -39.03
N PHE A 244 4.79 5.34 -38.06
CA PHE A 244 4.50 5.33 -36.61
C PHE A 244 3.48 4.25 -36.15
N SER A 245 3.60 3.02 -36.65
CA SER A 245 2.64 1.92 -36.45
C SER A 245 2.31 1.62 -34.97
N GLY A 246 3.20 2.01 -34.05
CA GLY A 246 2.99 1.97 -32.60
C GLY A 246 1.78 2.77 -32.09
N LEU A 247 1.30 3.78 -32.83
CA LEU A 247 0.12 4.57 -32.44
C LEU A 247 -1.13 3.70 -32.30
N LYS A 248 -1.36 2.77 -33.23
CA LYS A 248 -2.50 1.85 -33.17
C LYS A 248 -2.43 0.92 -31.96
N ILE A 249 -1.24 0.40 -31.67
CA ILE A 249 -0.98 -0.45 -30.49
C ILE A 249 -1.27 0.33 -29.20
N ILE A 250 -0.89 1.60 -29.14
CA ILE A 250 -1.14 2.48 -28.00
C ILE A 250 -2.63 2.77 -27.86
N GLU A 251 -3.36 3.02 -28.95
CA GLU A 251 -4.80 3.19 -28.93
C GLU A 251 -5.52 1.96 -28.38
N GLU A 252 -5.19 0.75 -28.86
CA GLU A 252 -5.75 -0.51 -28.36
C GLU A 252 -5.44 -0.72 -26.88
N SER A 253 -4.19 -0.42 -26.47
CA SER A 253 -3.80 -0.52 -25.06
C SER A 253 -4.52 0.50 -24.17
N SER A 254 -4.78 1.71 -24.67
CA SER A 254 -5.55 2.76 -23.97
C SER A 254 -6.99 2.32 -23.75
N LYS A 255 -7.62 1.72 -24.77
CA LYS A 255 -8.99 1.21 -24.67
C LYS A 255 -9.10 0.13 -23.60
N LEU A 256 -8.14 -0.82 -23.56
CA LEU A 256 -8.14 -1.86 -22.53
C LEU A 256 -7.97 -1.28 -21.12
N LEU A 257 -7.04 -0.36 -20.93
CA LEU A 257 -6.83 0.26 -19.63
C LEU A 257 -8.03 1.05 -19.13
N ARG A 258 -8.69 1.79 -20.02
CA ARG A 258 -9.94 2.47 -19.69
C ARG A 258 -10.99 1.46 -19.23
N THR A 259 -11.12 0.32 -19.91
CA THR A 259 -12.04 -0.75 -19.49
C THR A 259 -11.67 -1.32 -18.12
N LEU A 260 -10.39 -1.60 -17.87
CA LEU A 260 -9.91 -2.08 -16.57
C LEU A 260 -10.16 -1.07 -15.45
N PHE A 261 -9.91 0.21 -15.72
CA PHE A 261 -10.19 1.29 -14.76
C PHE A 261 -11.68 1.41 -14.45
N LEU A 262 -12.55 1.40 -15.47
CA LEU A 262 -14.01 1.45 -15.26
C LEU A 262 -14.52 0.22 -14.52
N MET A 263 -13.99 -0.96 -14.83
CA MET A 263 -14.28 -2.19 -14.08
C MET A 263 -13.85 -2.04 -12.62
N MET A 264 -12.65 -1.54 -12.36
CA MET A 264 -12.13 -1.30 -11.01
C MET A 264 -13.03 -0.33 -10.24
N VAL A 265 -13.37 0.83 -10.81
CA VAL A 265 -14.28 1.82 -10.19
C VAL A 265 -15.67 1.21 -9.92
N SER A 266 -16.19 0.39 -10.85
CA SER A 266 -17.48 -0.28 -10.67
C SER A 266 -17.45 -1.30 -9.53
N VAL A 267 -16.37 -2.09 -9.42
CA VAL A 267 -16.16 -3.04 -8.32
C VAL A 267 -15.97 -2.29 -6.99
N VAL A 268 -15.26 -1.16 -6.99
CA VAL A 268 -15.12 -0.29 -5.80
C VAL A 268 -16.48 0.23 -5.35
N ALA A 269 -17.26 0.80 -6.27
CA ALA A 269 -18.57 1.37 -5.97
C ALA A 269 -19.55 0.31 -5.46
N PHE A 270 -19.58 -0.86 -6.11
CA PHE A 270 -20.35 -2.01 -5.64
C PHE A 270 -19.94 -2.42 -4.23
N SER A 271 -18.63 -2.53 -3.98
CA SER A 271 -18.12 -2.95 -2.68
C SER A 271 -18.49 -1.96 -1.57
N LEU A 272 -18.38 -0.66 -1.83
CA LEU A 272 -18.79 0.37 -0.88
C LEU A 272 -20.30 0.31 -0.59
N LEU A 273 -21.12 0.06 -1.60
CA LEU A 273 -22.57 -0.08 -1.41
C LEU A 273 -22.91 -1.32 -0.58
N THR A 274 -22.26 -2.46 -0.86
CA THR A 274 -22.41 -3.68 -0.06
C THR A 274 -21.97 -3.48 1.37
N ILE A 275 -20.82 -2.83 1.59
CA ILE A 275 -20.31 -2.51 2.93
C ILE A 275 -21.30 -1.61 3.69
N ALA A 276 -21.79 -0.56 3.05
CA ALA A 276 -22.75 0.38 3.64
C ALA A 276 -24.09 -0.30 3.98
N SER A 277 -24.50 -1.34 3.24
CA SER A 277 -25.73 -2.09 3.51
C SER A 277 -25.59 -3.23 4.52
N THR A 278 -24.36 -3.63 4.88
CA THR A 278 -24.13 -4.78 5.76
C THR A 278 -24.30 -4.39 7.23
N THR A 279 -25.18 -5.07 7.98
CA THR A 279 -25.30 -4.90 9.44
C THR A 279 -24.40 -5.86 10.22
N ASP A 280 -24.14 -5.56 11.50
CA ASP A 280 -23.30 -6.41 12.38
C ASP A 280 -23.91 -7.80 12.55
N VAL A 281 -25.24 -7.87 12.74
CA VAL A 281 -25.99 -9.12 12.80
C VAL A 281 -25.78 -9.93 11.53
N GLN A 282 -25.91 -9.33 10.34
CA GLN A 282 -25.74 -10.03 9.07
C GLN A 282 -24.31 -10.57 8.87
N LEU A 283 -23.30 -9.81 9.32
CA LEU A 283 -21.90 -10.21 9.24
C LEU A 283 -21.59 -11.43 10.13
N LEU A 284 -22.14 -11.46 11.34
CA LEU A 284 -21.86 -12.51 12.34
C LEU A 284 -22.71 -13.75 12.16
N THR A 285 -23.99 -13.59 11.86
CA THR A 285 -24.94 -14.71 11.67
C THR A 285 -24.86 -15.34 10.28
N ASN A 286 -24.21 -14.67 9.32
CA ASN A 286 -24.13 -15.09 7.92
C ASN A 286 -25.52 -15.39 7.31
N SER A 287 -26.56 -14.69 7.80
CA SER A 287 -27.98 -15.03 7.63
C SER A 287 -28.59 -14.62 6.28
N THR A 288 -27.92 -13.74 5.53
CA THR A 288 -28.39 -13.30 4.21
C THR A 288 -27.36 -13.60 3.13
N SER A 289 -27.87 -14.09 2.00
CA SER A 289 -27.11 -14.14 0.77
C SER A 289 -27.43 -12.90 -0.06
N PHE A 290 -26.40 -12.16 -0.45
CA PHE A 290 -26.57 -11.07 -1.40
C PHE A 290 -26.53 -11.66 -2.80
N PRO A 291 -27.57 -11.51 -3.63
CA PRO A 291 -27.48 -11.93 -5.02
C PRO A 291 -26.49 -10.99 -5.72
N LEU A 292 -25.38 -11.53 -6.22
CA LEU A 292 -24.46 -10.75 -7.04
C LEU A 292 -25.22 -10.23 -8.28
N PRO A 293 -25.12 -8.92 -8.62
CA PRO A 293 -25.58 -8.44 -9.91
C PRO A 293 -24.90 -9.25 -11.01
N ILE A 294 -25.65 -9.62 -12.05
CA ILE A 294 -25.19 -10.35 -13.26
C ILE A 294 -25.12 -11.88 -13.11
N ILE A 295 -24.69 -12.42 -11.97
CA ILE A 295 -24.49 -13.88 -11.81
C ILE A 295 -25.70 -14.55 -11.12
N GLY A 296 -26.47 -13.79 -10.34
CA GLY A 296 -27.66 -14.30 -9.64
C GLY A 296 -27.34 -15.37 -8.59
N THR A 297 -26.07 -15.60 -8.30
CA THR A 297 -25.64 -16.55 -7.28
C THR A 297 -25.71 -15.89 -5.91
N PRO A 298 -26.37 -16.54 -4.93
CA PRO A 298 -26.36 -16.09 -3.55
C PRO A 298 -24.94 -16.25 -2.99
N VAL A 299 -24.26 -15.13 -2.71
CA VAL A 299 -22.96 -15.14 -2.02
C VAL A 299 -23.18 -14.76 -0.56
N SER A 300 -22.58 -15.52 0.34
CA SER A 300 -22.66 -15.22 1.77
C SER A 300 -21.87 -13.94 2.07
N ILE A 301 -22.37 -13.13 3.01
CA ILE A 301 -21.71 -11.86 3.36
C ILE A 301 -20.27 -12.11 3.81
N GLN A 302 -20.04 -13.15 4.62
CA GLN A 302 -18.68 -13.49 5.05
C GLN A 302 -17.74 -13.83 3.89
N GLN A 303 -18.23 -14.57 2.87
CA GLN A 303 -17.44 -14.87 1.68
C GLN A 303 -17.12 -13.62 0.86
N PHE A 304 -18.04 -12.65 0.81
CA PHE A 304 -17.78 -11.37 0.16
C PHE A 304 -16.63 -10.61 0.83
N TYR A 305 -16.66 -10.46 2.16
CA TYR A 305 -15.57 -9.80 2.91
C TYR A 305 -14.25 -10.57 2.85
N LEU A 306 -14.30 -11.88 2.60
CA LEU A 306 -13.10 -12.70 2.40
C LEU A 306 -12.53 -12.55 0.98
N ILE A 307 -13.35 -12.67 -0.06
CA ILE A 307 -12.90 -12.83 -1.45
C ILE A 307 -12.75 -11.50 -2.17
N ALA A 308 -13.67 -10.55 -1.96
CA ALA A 308 -13.69 -9.28 -2.69
C ALA A 308 -12.39 -8.47 -2.51
N PRO A 309 -11.77 -8.38 -1.32
CA PRO A 309 -10.47 -7.74 -1.14
C PRO A 309 -9.36 -8.30 -2.04
N PHE A 310 -9.27 -9.62 -2.18
CA PHE A 310 -8.25 -10.24 -3.05
C PHE A 310 -8.56 -10.02 -4.52
N GLY A 311 -9.83 -10.13 -4.92
CA GLY A 311 -10.25 -9.88 -6.29
C GLY A 311 -9.94 -8.44 -6.73
N ILE A 312 -10.23 -7.47 -5.87
CA ILE A 312 -9.98 -6.06 -6.19
C ILE A 312 -8.49 -5.71 -6.17
N ALA A 313 -7.71 -6.29 -5.24
CA ALA A 313 -6.25 -6.16 -5.25
C ALA A 313 -5.61 -6.78 -6.49
N GLY A 314 -6.12 -7.92 -6.96
CA GLY A 314 -5.69 -8.56 -8.21
C GLY A 314 -6.01 -7.71 -9.44
N LEU A 315 -7.22 -7.16 -9.54
CA LEU A 315 -7.60 -6.24 -10.62
C LEU A 315 -6.75 -4.96 -10.60
N PHE A 316 -6.48 -4.42 -9.42
CA PHE A 316 -5.61 -3.26 -9.22
C PHE A 316 -4.18 -3.53 -9.70
N LEU A 317 -3.59 -4.67 -9.30
CA LEU A 317 -2.27 -5.09 -9.76
C LEU A 317 -2.24 -5.25 -11.28
N TYR A 318 -3.25 -5.91 -11.85
CA TYR A 318 -3.35 -6.11 -13.30
C TYR A 318 -3.45 -4.79 -14.07
N PHE A 319 -4.29 -3.86 -13.61
CA PHE A 319 -4.40 -2.51 -14.16
C PHE A 319 -3.04 -1.81 -14.16
N HIS A 320 -2.30 -1.85 -13.05
CA HIS A 320 -1.01 -1.17 -12.96
C HIS A 320 0.11 -1.83 -13.78
N LEU A 321 0.16 -3.15 -13.84
CA LEU A 321 1.10 -3.86 -14.73
C LEU A 321 0.88 -3.44 -16.19
N TYR A 322 -0.38 -3.33 -16.59
CA TYR A 322 -0.73 -2.91 -17.94
C TYR A 322 -0.50 -1.40 -18.15
N LEU A 323 -0.69 -0.57 -17.13
CA LEU A 323 -0.40 0.86 -17.16
C LEU A 323 1.10 1.11 -17.38
N MET A 324 1.96 0.34 -16.68
CA MET A 324 3.41 0.39 -16.90
C MET A 324 3.79 -0.04 -18.32
N LYS A 325 3.18 -1.10 -18.86
CA LYS A 325 3.40 -1.53 -20.25
C LYS A 325 3.02 -0.41 -21.22
N HIS A 326 1.88 0.23 -21.00
CA HIS A 326 1.37 1.32 -21.82
C HIS A 326 2.30 2.54 -21.82
N TYR A 327 2.76 2.98 -20.64
CA TYR A 327 3.71 4.10 -20.57
C TYR A 327 5.06 3.80 -21.22
N ARG A 328 5.54 2.55 -21.20
CA ARG A 328 6.74 2.15 -21.96
C ARG A 328 6.57 2.28 -23.47
N LEU A 329 5.36 2.04 -23.99
CA LEU A 329 5.07 2.21 -25.41
C LEU A 329 5.03 3.70 -25.77
N ILE A 330 4.38 4.50 -24.93
CA ILE A 330 4.29 5.95 -25.11
C ILE A 330 5.67 6.61 -25.08
N ALA A 331 6.56 6.18 -24.16
CA ALA A 331 7.90 6.74 -23.99
C ALA A 331 8.80 6.66 -25.24
N LYS A 332 8.43 5.84 -26.24
CA LYS A 332 9.16 5.70 -27.51
C LYS A 332 8.69 6.67 -28.59
N LEU A 333 7.57 7.36 -28.39
CA LEU A 333 6.99 8.26 -29.39
C LEU A 333 7.50 9.69 -29.25
N PRO A 334 7.54 10.45 -30.36
CA PRO A 334 7.94 11.85 -30.34
C PRO A 334 6.91 12.70 -29.56
N ALA A 335 7.35 13.82 -29.00
CA ALA A 335 6.47 14.79 -28.36
C ALA A 335 5.66 15.60 -29.37
N VAL A 336 6.23 15.86 -30.55
CA VAL A 336 5.57 16.57 -31.66
C VAL A 336 5.91 15.83 -32.96
N PHE A 337 4.88 15.52 -33.74
CA PHE A 337 5.00 14.78 -35.00
C PHE A 337 5.50 15.65 -36.16
N PRO A 338 5.90 15.05 -37.30
CA PRO A 338 6.39 15.79 -38.47
C PRO A 338 5.47 16.88 -39.01
N ASP A 339 4.15 16.70 -38.90
CA ASP A 339 3.15 17.69 -39.30
C ASP A 339 2.94 18.83 -38.28
N GLY A 340 3.68 18.81 -37.17
CA GLY A 340 3.57 19.79 -36.09
C GLY A 340 2.47 19.48 -35.08
N THR A 341 1.73 18.39 -35.24
CA THR A 341 0.71 18.00 -34.26
C THR A 341 1.35 17.53 -32.95
N PRO A 342 0.93 18.05 -31.79
CA PRO A 342 1.36 17.55 -30.50
C PRO A 342 0.95 16.09 -30.27
N PHE A 343 1.74 15.39 -29.49
CA PHE A 343 1.50 13.99 -29.18
C PHE A 343 0.13 13.72 -28.51
N ASP A 344 -0.30 14.61 -27.61
CA ASP A 344 -1.55 14.46 -26.86
C ASP A 344 -2.81 14.61 -27.73
N GLU A 345 -2.73 15.30 -28.86
CA GLU A 345 -3.86 15.45 -29.80
C GLU A 345 -4.10 14.20 -30.64
N ARG A 346 -3.05 13.40 -30.93
CA ARG A 346 -3.17 12.15 -31.69
C ARG A 346 -3.56 10.94 -30.85
N LEU A 347 -3.46 11.05 -29.53
CA LEU A 347 -3.78 9.95 -28.63
C LEU A 347 -5.29 9.81 -28.42
N PHE A 348 -5.68 8.58 -28.12
CA PHE A 348 -7.01 8.29 -27.59
C PHE A 348 -7.30 9.14 -26.33
N PRO A 349 -8.42 9.89 -26.27
CA PRO A 349 -8.75 10.71 -25.10
C PRO A 349 -8.98 9.84 -23.86
N TRP A 350 -8.04 9.89 -22.92
CA TRP A 350 -8.11 9.15 -21.66
C TRP A 350 -7.34 9.90 -20.56
N MET A 351 -7.95 10.02 -19.38
CA MET A 351 -7.40 10.82 -18.26
C MET A 351 -5.99 10.42 -17.80
N PHE A 352 -5.58 9.17 -17.94
CA PHE A 352 -4.22 8.74 -17.59
C PHE A 352 -3.20 9.01 -18.71
N ASN A 353 -3.65 9.40 -19.91
CA ASN A 353 -2.77 9.93 -20.95
C ASN A 353 -2.32 11.36 -20.62
N THR A 354 -3.09 12.11 -19.81
CA THR A 354 -2.68 13.43 -19.32
C THR A 354 -1.39 13.36 -18.50
N TRP A 355 -1.14 12.24 -17.81
CA TRP A 355 0.14 11.97 -17.14
C TRP A 355 1.33 11.95 -18.09
N VAL A 356 1.13 11.75 -19.40
CA VAL A 356 2.22 11.79 -20.37
C VAL A 356 2.82 13.18 -20.54
N LYS A 357 2.03 14.24 -20.32
CA LYS A 357 2.55 15.61 -20.32
C LYS A 357 3.66 15.82 -19.27
N VAL A 358 3.71 14.95 -18.25
CA VAL A 358 4.78 14.93 -17.27
C VAL A 358 6.08 14.35 -17.86
N PHE A 359 5.98 13.29 -18.70
CA PHE A 359 7.13 12.64 -19.35
C PHE A 359 7.90 13.60 -20.25
N TYR A 360 7.19 14.46 -21.00
CA TYR A 360 7.82 15.33 -21.99
C TYR A 360 7.82 16.78 -21.53
N ARG A 361 9.01 17.35 -21.29
CA ARG A 361 9.19 18.75 -20.90
C ARG A 361 8.48 19.72 -21.86
N LYS A 362 8.50 19.40 -23.16
CA LYS A 362 7.94 20.24 -24.23
C LYS A 362 6.40 20.32 -24.24
N LEU A 363 5.70 19.40 -23.56
CA LEU A 363 4.22 19.34 -23.52
C LEU A 363 3.61 19.84 -22.20
N ARG A 364 4.42 20.36 -21.26
CA ARG A 364 3.90 20.87 -19.99
C ARG A 364 3.13 22.17 -20.21
N SER A 365 1.91 22.25 -19.67
CA SER A 365 1.06 23.43 -19.82
C SER A 365 1.61 24.64 -19.06
N GLN A 366 1.16 25.83 -19.43
CA GLN A 366 1.45 27.06 -18.69
C GLN A 366 0.54 27.23 -17.46
N ASP A 367 -0.64 26.58 -17.43
CA ASP A 367 -1.61 26.67 -16.34
C ASP A 367 -1.33 25.60 -15.27
N LYS A 368 -0.41 25.95 -14.36
CA LYS A 368 0.05 25.06 -13.30
C LYS A 368 -1.06 24.63 -12.33
N VAL A 369 -2.12 25.43 -12.16
CA VAL A 369 -3.15 25.17 -11.14
C VAL A 369 -4.11 24.08 -11.61
N ALA A 370 -4.63 24.22 -12.83
CA ALA A 370 -5.53 23.23 -13.43
C ALA A 370 -4.84 21.86 -13.58
N ASP A 371 -3.57 21.88 -13.96
CA ASP A 371 -2.73 20.70 -14.03
C ASP A 371 -2.56 20.04 -12.66
N THR A 372 -2.21 20.79 -11.61
CA THR A 372 -2.03 20.25 -10.26
C THR A 372 -3.30 19.58 -9.72
N LEU A 373 -4.47 20.18 -9.93
CA LEU A 373 -5.74 19.61 -9.51
C LEU A 373 -6.04 18.30 -10.26
N THR A 374 -5.85 18.31 -11.58
CA THR A 374 -6.06 17.14 -12.44
C THR A 374 -5.11 16.01 -12.05
N TYR A 375 -3.84 16.32 -11.78
CA TYR A 375 -2.87 15.35 -11.28
C TYR A 375 -3.31 14.75 -9.94
N GLY A 376 -3.76 15.56 -8.98
CA GLY A 376 -4.27 15.07 -7.71
C GLY A 376 -5.45 14.09 -7.86
N ILE A 377 -6.40 14.40 -8.75
CA ILE A 377 -7.55 13.55 -9.04
C ILE A 377 -7.12 12.22 -9.67
N VAL A 378 -6.23 12.26 -10.67
CA VAL A 378 -5.73 11.06 -11.34
C VAL A 378 -4.92 10.17 -10.37
N VAL A 379 -4.07 10.77 -9.52
CA VAL A 379 -3.33 10.05 -8.48
C VAL A 379 -4.28 9.35 -7.53
N PHE A 380 -5.28 10.08 -7.02
CA PHE A 380 -6.22 9.50 -6.07
C PHE A 380 -7.00 8.33 -6.68
N LEU A 381 -7.59 8.54 -7.86
CA LEU A 381 -8.40 7.53 -8.54
C LEU A 381 -7.58 6.32 -9.02
N GLY A 382 -6.34 6.54 -9.46
CA GLY A 382 -5.46 5.48 -9.95
C GLY A 382 -4.79 4.68 -8.83
N TRP A 383 -4.29 5.35 -7.80
CA TRP A 383 -3.38 4.73 -6.82
C TRP A 383 -3.94 4.63 -5.41
N MET A 384 -4.85 5.51 -4.98
CA MET A 384 -5.35 5.54 -3.59
C MET A 384 -6.74 4.94 -3.42
N LEU A 385 -7.53 4.86 -4.48
CA LEU A 385 -8.92 4.40 -4.43
C LEU A 385 -9.05 2.97 -3.84
N VAL A 386 -8.29 2.02 -4.38
CA VAL A 386 -8.35 0.61 -3.92
C VAL A 386 -7.76 0.43 -2.53
N PRO A 387 -6.57 0.97 -2.18
CA PRO A 387 -6.08 0.89 -0.82
C PRO A 387 -7.03 1.48 0.23
N THR A 388 -7.71 2.60 -0.09
CA THR A 388 -8.71 3.20 0.81
C THR A 388 -9.90 2.26 1.02
N LEU A 389 -10.40 1.62 -0.04
CA LEU A 389 -11.46 0.62 0.09
C LEU A 389 -11.01 -0.59 0.93
N LEU A 390 -9.76 -1.06 0.76
CA LEU A 390 -9.25 -2.18 1.54
C LEU A 390 -9.13 -1.85 3.04
N LEU A 391 -8.77 -0.60 3.39
CA LEU A 391 -8.84 -0.11 4.78
C LEU A 391 -10.28 -0.13 5.32
N ILE A 392 -11.27 0.25 4.50
CA ILE A 392 -12.69 0.19 4.88
C ILE A 392 -13.14 -1.27 5.09
N PHE A 393 -12.75 -2.19 4.20
CA PHE A 393 -13.00 -3.62 4.37
C PHE A 393 -12.42 -4.14 5.69
N MET A 394 -11.16 -3.79 5.97
CA MET A 394 -10.46 -4.19 7.19
C MET A 394 -11.18 -3.67 8.44
N GLY A 395 -11.54 -2.37 8.46
CA GLY A 395 -12.25 -1.76 9.58
C GLY A 395 -13.62 -2.40 9.80
N ARG A 396 -14.38 -2.66 8.72
CA ARG A 396 -15.71 -3.27 8.84
C ARG A 396 -15.65 -4.72 9.29
N TYR A 397 -14.67 -5.49 8.79
CA TYR A 397 -14.52 -6.91 9.14
C TYR A 397 -13.98 -7.13 10.55
N ALA A 398 -13.27 -6.15 11.12
CA ALA A 398 -12.70 -6.23 12.47
C ALA A 398 -13.75 -6.53 13.56
N VAL A 399 -15.02 -6.19 13.33
CA VAL A 399 -16.17 -6.55 14.19
C VAL A 399 -16.28 -8.06 14.43
N ASN A 400 -15.85 -8.90 13.49
CA ASN A 400 -15.87 -10.36 13.65
C ASN A 400 -14.80 -10.88 14.63
N GLN A 401 -13.86 -10.03 15.05
CA GLN A 401 -12.77 -10.36 15.99
C GLN A 401 -11.96 -11.62 15.63
N ASN A 402 -12.01 -12.05 14.36
CA ASN A 402 -11.23 -13.17 13.85
C ASN A 402 -9.80 -12.69 13.56
N SER A 403 -8.86 -13.04 14.44
CA SER A 403 -7.47 -12.58 14.39
C SER A 403 -6.77 -12.97 13.09
N THR A 404 -6.94 -14.23 12.67
CA THR A 404 -6.25 -14.80 11.50
C THR A 404 -6.68 -14.09 10.22
N LEU A 405 -7.98 -13.86 10.03
CA LEU A 405 -8.46 -13.22 8.80
C LEU A 405 -8.20 -11.71 8.78
N SER A 406 -8.29 -11.06 9.94
CA SER A 406 -7.93 -9.64 10.08
C SER A 406 -6.46 -9.41 9.73
N GLN A 407 -5.57 -10.34 10.08
CA GLN A 407 -4.16 -10.30 9.67
C GLN A 407 -4.02 -10.39 8.14
N TYR A 408 -4.71 -11.31 7.47
CA TYR A 408 -4.65 -11.40 6.01
C TYR A 408 -5.11 -10.12 5.32
N GLN A 409 -6.21 -9.51 5.77
CA GLN A 409 -6.70 -8.24 5.22
C GLN A 409 -5.73 -7.07 5.48
N PHE A 410 -5.12 -7.03 6.67
CA PHE A 410 -4.07 -6.05 6.98
C PHE A 410 -2.88 -6.19 6.02
N TRP A 411 -2.35 -7.40 5.85
CA TRP A 411 -1.23 -7.67 4.95
C TRP A 411 -1.53 -7.34 3.50
N LEU A 412 -2.75 -7.67 3.03
CA LEU A 412 -3.21 -7.33 1.70
C LEU A 412 -3.28 -5.82 1.50
N THR A 413 -3.90 -5.10 2.44
CA THR A 413 -4.04 -3.64 2.39
C THR A 413 -2.67 -2.96 2.36
N LEU A 414 -1.76 -3.36 3.25
CA LEU A 414 -0.40 -2.84 3.29
C LEU A 414 0.37 -3.14 1.99
N SER A 415 0.24 -4.35 1.44
CA SER A 415 0.90 -4.73 0.19
C SER A 415 0.41 -3.88 -0.98
N THR A 416 -0.90 -3.60 -1.07
CA THR A 416 -1.44 -2.72 -2.12
C THR A 416 -1.04 -1.27 -1.95
N LEU A 417 -1.00 -0.74 -0.72
CA LEU A 417 -0.45 0.60 -0.42
C LEU A 417 1.02 0.69 -0.87
N THR A 418 1.81 -0.33 -0.55
CA THR A 418 3.23 -0.39 -0.89
C THR A 418 3.43 -0.46 -2.40
N LEU A 419 2.66 -1.29 -3.10
CA LEU A 419 2.70 -1.39 -4.57
C LEU A 419 2.32 -0.06 -5.23
N ALA A 420 1.22 0.56 -4.78
CA ALA A 420 0.76 1.83 -5.30
C ALA A 420 1.85 2.91 -5.14
N TYR A 421 2.42 3.00 -3.94
CA TYR A 421 3.51 3.92 -3.66
C TYR A 421 4.75 3.63 -4.52
N TYR A 422 5.22 2.38 -4.56
CA TYR A 422 6.41 1.98 -5.32
C TYR A 422 6.28 2.33 -6.80
N GLN A 423 5.09 2.13 -7.38
CA GLN A 423 4.84 2.47 -8.78
C GLN A 423 4.81 3.98 -9.01
N LEU A 424 4.23 4.74 -8.08
CA LEU A 424 4.25 6.20 -8.12
C LEU A 424 5.70 6.73 -8.03
N VAL A 425 6.54 6.15 -7.16
CA VAL A 425 7.95 6.51 -7.04
C VAL A 425 8.76 6.10 -8.25
N ILE A 426 8.58 4.90 -8.84
CA ILE A 426 9.28 4.53 -10.08
C ILE A 426 8.92 5.50 -11.21
N LEU A 427 7.64 5.86 -11.30
CA LEU A 427 7.20 6.86 -12.25
C LEU A 427 7.97 8.15 -11.97
N GLU A 428 7.98 8.67 -10.74
CA GLU A 428 8.77 9.87 -10.40
C GLU A 428 10.28 9.73 -10.68
N GLU A 429 10.95 8.65 -10.30
CA GLU A 429 12.40 8.50 -10.36
C GLU A 429 12.91 8.37 -11.81
N LYS A 430 12.15 7.71 -12.70
CA LYS A 430 12.44 7.69 -14.14
C LYS A 430 12.09 9.01 -14.84
N ILE A 431 11.20 9.81 -14.27
CA ILE A 431 10.68 11.06 -14.84
C ILE A 431 11.48 12.30 -14.36
N PHE A 432 12.15 12.25 -13.21
CA PHE A 432 12.60 13.45 -12.50
C PHE A 432 14.10 13.47 -12.17
N ARG A 433 14.96 13.54 -13.21
CA ARG A 433 16.37 13.94 -13.02
C ARG A 433 16.61 15.45 -12.94
N VAL A 434 15.62 16.32 -13.21
CA VAL A 434 15.95 17.75 -13.50
C VAL A 434 15.24 18.85 -12.70
N ARG A 435 14.13 18.70 -11.96
CA ARG A 435 13.57 19.94 -11.32
C ARG A 435 12.63 19.83 -10.13
N LEU A 436 13.18 19.50 -8.95
CA LEU A 436 12.87 20.16 -7.68
C LEU A 436 13.94 19.65 -6.70
N GLY A 437 14.74 20.56 -6.12
CA GLY A 437 15.63 20.28 -4.97
C GLY A 437 14.88 19.87 -3.70
N LEU A 438 13.65 19.37 -3.84
CA LEU A 438 12.82 18.72 -2.85
C LEU A 438 12.81 17.22 -3.16
N GLN A 439 13.99 16.58 -3.12
CA GLN A 439 14.01 15.28 -2.46
C GLN A 439 13.62 15.56 -1.01
N SER A 440 12.32 15.63 -0.72
CA SER A 440 11.93 15.77 0.67
C SER A 440 12.36 14.46 1.32
N LYS A 441 13.47 14.53 2.07
CA LYS A 441 13.83 13.52 3.05
C LYS A 441 12.57 13.12 3.82
N ALA A 442 11.66 14.06 4.08
CA ALA A 442 10.33 13.84 4.64
C ALA A 442 9.51 12.73 3.96
N PHE A 443 9.47 12.62 2.63
CA PHE A 443 8.69 11.60 1.92
C PHE A 443 9.37 10.21 1.94
N ARG A 444 10.69 10.15 1.80
CA ARG A 444 11.47 8.92 2.02
C ARG A 444 11.46 8.49 3.49
N LEU A 445 11.42 9.44 4.43
CA LEU A 445 11.25 9.21 5.86
C LEU A 445 9.83 8.77 6.20
N LEU A 446 8.81 9.28 5.50
CA LEU A 446 7.43 8.80 5.64
C LEU A 446 7.32 7.35 5.16
N TRP A 447 7.98 7.00 4.06
CA TRP A 447 8.07 5.60 3.59
C TRP A 447 8.89 4.73 4.54
N GLY A 448 10.05 5.21 4.99
CA GLY A 448 10.85 4.57 6.03
C GLY A 448 10.03 4.36 7.31
N PHE A 449 9.16 5.30 7.65
CA PHE A 449 8.23 5.22 8.78
C PHE A 449 7.07 4.25 8.51
N VAL A 450 6.46 4.22 7.32
CA VAL A 450 5.40 3.26 6.98
C VAL A 450 5.95 1.84 6.94
N VAL A 451 7.11 1.63 6.31
CA VAL A 451 7.83 0.35 6.30
C VAL A 451 8.27 -0.01 7.71
N PHE A 452 8.79 0.93 8.50
CA PHE A 452 9.16 0.70 9.89
C PHE A 452 7.94 0.38 10.75
N VAL A 453 6.81 1.07 10.61
CA VAL A 453 5.58 0.83 11.36
C VAL A 453 5.00 -0.52 10.96
N SER A 454 5.00 -0.88 9.69
CA SER A 454 4.53 -2.20 9.23
C SER A 454 5.48 -3.34 9.62
N SER A 455 6.79 -3.11 9.62
CA SER A 455 7.81 -4.05 10.11
C SER A 455 7.80 -4.16 11.63
N ALA A 456 7.53 -3.07 12.35
CA ALA A 456 7.32 -3.05 13.79
C ALA A 456 6.00 -3.77 14.13
N TYR A 457 4.97 -3.65 13.30
CA TYR A 457 3.72 -4.40 13.44
C TYR A 457 3.94 -5.92 13.30
N LEU A 458 4.84 -6.36 12.39
CA LEU A 458 5.31 -7.76 12.27
C LEU A 458 6.00 -8.28 13.54
N ILE A 459 6.78 -7.42 14.19
CA ILE A 459 7.62 -7.81 15.33
C ILE A 459 6.85 -7.73 16.64
N VAL A 460 5.87 -6.81 16.77
CA VAL A 460 5.31 -6.44 18.07
C VAL A 460 3.94 -7.09 18.37
N ILE A 461 3.16 -7.56 17.39
CA ILE A 461 1.74 -7.88 17.65
C ILE A 461 1.22 -9.18 16.97
N PRO A 462 1.85 -10.33 17.22
CA PRO A 462 1.08 -11.57 17.37
C PRO A 462 0.47 -11.68 18.78
N GLU A 463 1.18 -11.16 19.80
CA GLU A 463 0.77 -11.25 21.22
C GLU A 463 -0.07 -10.07 21.73
N TYR A 464 -0.05 -8.92 21.05
CA TYR A 464 -0.65 -7.68 21.56
C TYR A 464 -2.10 -7.42 21.11
N ASN A 465 -2.63 -8.11 20.09
CA ASN A 465 -4.04 -7.97 19.67
C ASN A 465 -5.02 -8.52 20.71
N GLY A 466 -4.57 -9.39 21.62
CA GLY A 466 -5.36 -9.79 22.79
C GLY A 466 -5.37 -8.77 23.93
N LYS A 467 -4.52 -7.71 23.88
CA LYS A 467 -4.30 -6.77 24.99
C LYS A 467 -4.38 -5.27 24.63
N LEU A 468 -4.33 -4.88 23.35
CA LEU A 468 -4.45 -3.47 22.91
C LEU A 468 -5.90 -2.95 22.88
N ILE A 469 -6.88 -3.82 23.08
CA ILE A 469 -8.24 -3.40 23.42
C ILE A 469 -8.25 -3.11 24.92
N ASN A 470 -7.66 -1.98 25.30
CA ASN A 470 -7.82 -1.41 26.64
C ASN A 470 -9.10 -0.52 26.60
N PRO A 471 -10.05 -0.66 27.54
CA PRO A 471 -11.47 -0.35 27.35
C PRO A 471 -11.86 1.13 27.53
N SER A 472 -11.01 2.11 27.20
CA SER A 472 -11.35 3.52 27.47
C SER A 472 -11.56 4.41 26.24
N LEU A 473 -11.11 4.01 25.04
CA LEU A 473 -11.12 4.90 23.86
C LEU A 473 -11.63 4.28 22.55
N SER A 474 -11.89 2.97 22.48
CA SER A 474 -12.26 2.32 21.21
C SER A 474 -13.38 1.28 21.30
N HIS A 475 -14.21 1.32 22.34
CA HIS A 475 -15.30 0.34 22.47
C HIS A 475 -16.22 0.32 21.25
N SER A 476 -16.52 1.45 20.60
CA SER A 476 -17.51 1.47 19.52
C SER A 476 -17.00 1.09 18.13
N LEU A 477 -15.68 1.08 17.88
CA LEU A 477 -15.14 0.95 16.51
C LEU A 477 -14.89 -0.50 16.09
N PHE A 478 -14.73 -1.41 17.03
CA PHE A 478 -14.25 -2.77 16.77
C PHE A 478 -15.07 -3.88 17.46
N THR A 479 -16.06 -3.54 18.27
CA THR A 479 -16.98 -4.51 18.88
C THR A 479 -18.32 -4.51 18.16
N ALA A 480 -19.01 -5.63 18.17
CA ALA A 480 -20.32 -5.75 17.57
C ALA A 480 -21.38 -4.95 18.34
N ASP A 481 -22.29 -4.29 17.62
CA ASP A 481 -23.46 -3.62 18.17
C ASP A 481 -24.76 -4.29 17.69
N PHE A 482 -25.42 -4.95 18.64
CA PHE A 482 -26.70 -5.62 18.55
C PHE A 482 -27.83 -4.85 19.25
N SER A 483 -27.57 -3.62 19.71
CA SER A 483 -28.50 -2.89 20.55
C SER A 483 -29.86 -2.77 19.87
N ARG A 484 -30.91 -3.30 20.52
CA ARG A 484 -32.30 -3.36 20.04
C ARG A 484 -32.49 -4.08 18.69
N GLN A 485 -31.54 -4.93 18.30
CA GLN A 485 -31.63 -5.69 17.05
C GLN A 485 -32.27 -7.08 17.27
N ASP A 486 -33.01 -7.51 16.26
CA ASP A 486 -33.57 -8.86 16.18
C ASP A 486 -32.51 -9.79 15.58
N VAL A 487 -31.66 -10.36 16.45
CA VAL A 487 -30.61 -11.31 16.07
C VAL A 487 -31.26 -12.63 15.65
N SER A 488 -32.18 -13.14 16.47
CA SER A 488 -33.09 -14.22 16.11
C SER A 488 -34.31 -13.67 15.36
N SER A 489 -34.84 -14.42 14.40
CA SER A 489 -35.96 -13.95 13.58
C SER A 489 -37.31 -14.17 14.28
N ARG A 490 -38.06 -13.08 14.46
CA ARG A 490 -39.46 -13.09 14.90
C ARG A 490 -40.39 -13.48 13.72
N PRO A 491 -41.47 -14.25 13.95
CA PRO A 491 -42.51 -14.48 12.95
C PRO A 491 -43.36 -13.21 12.73
N ASP A 492 -44.03 -13.09 11.58
CA ASP A 492 -44.79 -11.87 11.19
C ASP A 492 -45.90 -11.47 12.17
N ASN A 493 -46.50 -12.43 12.88
CA ASN A 493 -47.56 -12.23 13.88
C ASN A 493 -47.05 -12.47 15.31
N TRP A 494 -45.84 -12.02 15.63
CA TRP A 494 -45.23 -12.27 16.93
C TRP A 494 -46.06 -11.67 18.07
N ASP A 495 -46.51 -12.56 18.97
CA ASP A 495 -47.23 -12.20 20.20
C ASP A 495 -46.34 -12.51 21.41
N PRO A 496 -45.98 -11.51 22.23
CA PRO A 496 -45.25 -11.72 23.48
C PRO A 496 -45.91 -12.73 24.44
N GLN A 497 -47.23 -12.97 24.32
CA GLN A 497 -48.01 -13.89 25.16
C GLN A 497 -47.85 -15.38 24.76
N HIS A 498 -47.35 -15.69 23.56
CA HIS A 498 -47.12 -17.06 23.08
C HIS A 498 -45.63 -17.32 22.83
N PRO A 499 -44.83 -17.58 23.89
CA PRO A 499 -43.55 -16.93 24.06
C PRO A 499 -42.44 -17.28 23.04
N LEU A 500 -42.52 -18.36 22.26
CA LEU A 500 -41.45 -18.72 21.30
C LEU A 500 -41.92 -19.51 20.07
N VAL A 501 -43.22 -19.58 19.77
CA VAL A 501 -43.72 -20.34 18.61
C VAL A 501 -43.31 -19.64 17.32
N GLY A 502 -42.69 -20.37 16.39
CA GLY A 502 -42.24 -19.82 15.09
C GLY A 502 -40.96 -18.98 15.12
N VAL A 503 -40.39 -18.69 16.30
CA VAL A 503 -39.08 -18.02 16.43
C VAL A 503 -37.99 -18.93 15.87
N LYS A 504 -37.16 -18.39 14.96
CA LYS A 504 -35.97 -19.05 14.41
C LYS A 504 -34.72 -18.47 15.07
N GLY A 505 -34.02 -19.31 15.82
CA GLY A 505 -32.77 -18.94 16.48
C GLY A 505 -31.64 -18.66 15.50
N ALA A 506 -30.83 -17.64 15.77
CA ALA A 506 -29.58 -17.41 15.06
C ALA A 506 -28.52 -18.47 15.41
N ASN A 507 -27.63 -18.78 14.47
CA ASN A 507 -26.45 -19.59 14.77
C ASN A 507 -25.23 -18.68 15.00
N LEU A 508 -24.72 -18.71 16.23
CA LEU A 508 -23.59 -17.93 16.73
C LEU A 508 -22.58 -18.83 17.47
N GLU A 509 -22.56 -20.12 17.14
CA GLU A 509 -21.65 -21.10 17.74
C GLU A 509 -20.18 -20.68 17.60
N GLY A 510 -19.44 -20.72 18.71
CA GLY A 510 -18.01 -20.39 18.77
C GLY A 510 -17.67 -18.93 18.46
N THR A 511 -18.66 -18.04 18.33
CA THR A 511 -18.41 -16.63 18.02
C THR A 511 -17.85 -15.88 19.22
N THR A 512 -16.98 -14.91 18.96
CA THR A 512 -16.50 -13.99 19.99
C THR A 512 -17.28 -12.69 19.92
N LEU A 513 -18.09 -12.45 20.95
CA LEU A 513 -18.87 -11.25 21.21
C LEU A 513 -18.27 -10.47 22.39
N LYS A 514 -16.97 -10.65 22.63
CA LYS A 514 -16.28 -10.00 23.74
C LYS A 514 -16.38 -8.47 23.62
N GLY A 515 -16.86 -7.81 24.67
CA GLY A 515 -17.07 -6.36 24.68
C GLY A 515 -18.23 -5.86 23.81
N ALA A 516 -19.06 -6.74 23.24
CA ALA A 516 -20.18 -6.35 22.39
C ALA A 516 -21.25 -5.55 23.15
N PHE A 517 -21.96 -4.69 22.42
CA PHE A 517 -23.16 -4.01 22.91
C PHE A 517 -24.37 -4.72 22.36
N GLY A 518 -25.31 -5.10 23.21
CA GLY A 518 -26.51 -5.84 22.84
C GLY A 518 -27.68 -5.50 23.74
N THR A 519 -27.74 -4.25 24.22
CA THR A 519 -28.82 -3.81 25.08
C THR A 519 -30.16 -3.95 24.36
N GLY A 520 -31.12 -4.69 24.91
CA GLY A 520 -32.41 -4.94 24.27
C GLY A 520 -32.39 -5.88 23.06
N ALA A 521 -31.28 -6.61 22.83
CA ALA A 521 -31.18 -7.53 21.71
C ALA A 521 -32.08 -8.76 21.88
N PHE A 522 -32.64 -9.27 20.78
CA PHE A 522 -33.48 -10.47 20.76
C PHE A 522 -32.69 -11.68 20.26
N LEU A 523 -32.23 -12.53 21.18
CA LEU A 523 -31.43 -13.75 20.97
C LEU A 523 -32.17 -15.05 21.36
N ALA A 524 -33.50 -14.99 21.47
CA ALA A 524 -34.32 -16.15 21.79
C ALA A 524 -34.03 -17.33 20.83
N LYS A 525 -33.88 -18.54 21.38
CA LYS A 525 -33.49 -19.78 20.68
C LYS A 525 -32.14 -19.75 19.95
N ALA A 526 -31.32 -18.71 20.13
CA ALA A 526 -30.02 -18.66 19.47
C ALA A 526 -29.09 -19.78 19.93
N ASN A 527 -28.26 -20.29 19.03
CA ASN A 527 -27.16 -21.19 19.34
C ASN A 527 -25.89 -20.37 19.60
N LEU A 528 -25.48 -20.27 20.86
CA LEU A 528 -24.30 -19.57 21.38
C LEU A 528 -23.33 -20.55 22.07
N GLU A 529 -23.38 -21.84 21.69
CA GLU A 529 -22.47 -22.85 22.24
C GLU A 529 -21.01 -22.46 21.96
N ASN A 530 -20.15 -22.57 22.98
CA ASN A 530 -18.74 -22.16 22.95
C ASN A 530 -18.50 -20.66 22.64
N ALA A 531 -19.52 -19.80 22.67
CA ALA A 531 -19.35 -18.37 22.40
C ALA A 531 -18.67 -17.63 23.56
N ASP A 532 -17.90 -16.57 23.27
CA ASP A 532 -17.30 -15.68 24.27
C ASP A 532 -18.02 -14.33 24.30
N LEU A 533 -18.87 -14.11 25.30
CA LEU A 533 -19.59 -12.88 25.60
C LEU A 533 -18.95 -12.11 26.78
N SER A 534 -17.68 -12.35 27.10
CA SER A 534 -17.04 -11.66 28.23
C SER A 534 -16.99 -10.14 28.03
N GLU A 535 -17.04 -9.37 29.11
CA GLU A 535 -16.96 -7.90 29.10
C GLU A 535 -18.05 -7.19 28.25
N SER A 536 -19.09 -7.90 27.82
CA SER A 536 -20.18 -7.36 26.98
C SER A 536 -21.29 -6.70 27.80
N ASP A 537 -22.14 -5.91 27.14
CA ASP A 537 -23.38 -5.36 27.71
C ASP A 537 -24.59 -5.88 26.93
N PHE A 538 -25.25 -6.90 27.46
CA PHE A 538 -26.53 -7.43 26.99
C PHE A 538 -27.64 -7.15 28.01
N SER A 539 -27.64 -5.98 28.63
CA SER A 539 -28.74 -5.57 29.50
C SER A 539 -30.09 -5.55 28.74
N ASP A 540 -31.20 -5.87 29.41
CA ASP A 540 -32.56 -5.86 28.83
C ASP A 540 -32.75 -6.80 27.61
N SER A 541 -31.85 -7.75 27.39
CA SER A 541 -31.89 -8.66 26.23
C SER A 541 -32.69 -9.94 26.49
N ASP A 542 -33.14 -10.58 25.42
CA ASP A 542 -33.95 -11.81 25.46
C ASP A 542 -33.13 -13.02 24.97
N PHE A 543 -32.78 -13.91 25.89
CA PHE A 543 -32.07 -15.18 25.69
C PHE A 543 -32.96 -16.42 25.90
N ARG A 544 -34.28 -16.28 25.86
CA ARG A 544 -35.19 -17.40 26.15
C ARG A 544 -34.92 -18.60 25.26
N ALA A 545 -34.76 -19.77 25.87
CA ALA A 545 -34.40 -21.04 25.22
C ALA A 545 -33.12 -21.01 24.35
N ALA A 546 -32.20 -20.09 24.60
CA ALA A 546 -30.90 -20.08 23.92
C ALA A 546 -29.99 -21.22 24.41
N ASN A 547 -29.12 -21.73 23.53
CA ASN A 547 -28.06 -22.68 23.88
C ASN A 547 -26.76 -21.93 24.15
N LEU A 548 -26.33 -21.87 25.40
CA LEU A 548 -25.12 -21.19 25.90
C LEU A 548 -24.14 -22.19 26.54
N LYS A 549 -24.18 -23.45 26.11
CA LYS A 549 -23.29 -24.49 26.61
C LYS A 549 -21.82 -24.12 26.40
N ASN A 550 -21.00 -24.29 27.42
CA ASN A 550 -19.59 -23.88 27.45
C ASN A 550 -19.32 -22.40 27.09
N ALA A 551 -20.33 -21.53 27.13
CA ALA A 551 -20.13 -20.12 26.81
C ALA A 551 -19.33 -19.42 27.92
N ARG A 552 -18.57 -18.39 27.56
CA ARG A 552 -17.87 -17.50 28.48
C ARG A 552 -18.60 -16.17 28.58
N MET A 553 -18.90 -15.71 29.79
CA MET A 553 -19.66 -14.48 30.07
C MET A 553 -18.99 -13.68 31.20
N VAL A 554 -17.67 -13.73 31.27
CA VAL A 554 -16.88 -13.18 32.40
C VAL A 554 -16.98 -11.66 32.43
N SER A 555 -17.32 -11.08 33.59
CA SER A 555 -17.40 -9.62 33.82
C SER A 555 -18.35 -8.86 32.87
N GLY A 556 -19.34 -9.51 32.27
CA GLY A 556 -20.34 -8.84 31.43
C GLY A 556 -21.54 -8.31 32.22
N ASN A 557 -22.31 -7.42 31.60
CA ASN A 557 -23.58 -6.89 32.10
C ASN A 557 -24.78 -7.52 31.38
N PHE A 558 -25.57 -8.28 32.12
CA PHE A 558 -26.78 -8.97 31.67
C PHE A 558 -27.99 -8.59 32.54
N SER A 559 -27.95 -7.41 33.17
CA SER A 559 -29.05 -6.95 34.03
C SER A 559 -30.34 -6.78 33.23
N LEU A 560 -31.51 -7.09 33.83
CA LEU A 560 -32.84 -7.04 33.21
C LEU A 560 -33.07 -8.03 32.05
N SER A 561 -32.13 -8.93 31.79
CA SER A 561 -32.27 -9.92 30.71
C SER A 561 -33.18 -11.10 31.09
N ASN A 562 -33.69 -11.79 30.06
CA ASN A 562 -34.50 -12.98 30.22
C ASN A 562 -33.79 -14.23 29.66
N PHE A 563 -33.44 -15.18 30.52
CA PHE A 563 -32.81 -16.45 30.19
C PHE A 563 -33.76 -17.66 30.31
N ASP A 564 -35.08 -17.47 30.43
CA ASP A 564 -36.00 -18.57 30.72
C ASP A 564 -35.84 -19.75 29.74
N GLY A 565 -35.62 -20.95 30.28
CA GLY A 565 -35.41 -22.18 29.51
C GLY A 565 -34.07 -22.28 28.77
N ALA A 566 -33.13 -21.36 28.96
CA ALA A 566 -31.81 -21.41 28.36
C ALA A 566 -30.94 -22.55 28.95
N THR A 567 -29.99 -23.03 28.16
CA THR A 567 -29.01 -24.05 28.58
C THR A 567 -27.65 -23.42 28.77
N LEU A 568 -27.15 -23.36 30.00
CA LEU A 568 -25.84 -22.82 30.39
C LEU A 568 -24.93 -23.91 31.02
N GLU A 569 -25.06 -25.17 30.57
CA GLU A 569 -24.21 -26.28 31.03
C GLU A 569 -22.73 -25.93 30.82
N LYS A 570 -21.91 -26.04 31.88
CA LYS A 570 -20.46 -25.74 31.87
C LYS A 570 -20.10 -24.32 31.42
N ALA A 571 -21.04 -23.37 31.45
CA ALA A 571 -20.74 -21.98 31.14
C ALA A 571 -19.86 -21.36 32.24
N GLU A 572 -18.97 -20.44 31.84
CA GLU A 572 -18.11 -19.68 32.74
C GLU A 572 -18.65 -18.24 32.84
N MET A 573 -19.20 -17.86 33.98
CA MET A 573 -19.90 -16.58 34.19
C MET A 573 -19.22 -15.70 35.26
N THR A 574 -17.97 -15.98 35.62
CA THR A 574 -17.25 -15.32 36.72
C THR A 574 -17.36 -13.79 36.70
N LEU A 575 -17.71 -13.18 37.84
CA LEU A 575 -17.85 -11.71 38.03
C LEU A 575 -18.89 -10.99 37.14
N MET A 576 -19.79 -11.71 36.49
CA MET A 576 -20.91 -11.14 35.72
C MET A 576 -21.94 -10.41 36.62
N THR A 577 -22.59 -9.37 36.09
CA THR A 577 -23.76 -8.72 36.73
C THR A 577 -25.06 -9.06 36.02
N CYS A 578 -26.06 -9.52 36.77
CA CYS A 578 -27.39 -9.87 36.27
C CYS A 578 -28.43 -9.48 37.32
N PHE A 579 -28.65 -8.18 37.51
CA PHE A 579 -29.70 -7.69 38.43
C PHE A 579 -31.07 -7.84 37.77
N TYR A 580 -32.11 -8.20 38.54
CA TYR A 580 -33.49 -8.24 38.05
C TYR A 580 -33.70 -9.11 36.80
N CYS A 581 -32.94 -10.20 36.66
CA CYS A 581 -33.05 -11.11 35.52
C CYS A 581 -33.95 -12.33 35.80
N SER A 582 -34.53 -12.91 34.74
CA SER A 582 -35.38 -14.11 34.83
C SER A 582 -34.62 -15.32 34.29
N TRP A 583 -34.44 -16.33 35.12
CA TRP A 583 -33.68 -17.55 34.88
C TRP A 583 -34.57 -18.78 35.15
N LYS A 584 -35.86 -18.72 34.81
CA LYS A 584 -36.77 -19.84 35.12
C LYS A 584 -36.42 -21.06 34.29
N ASN A 585 -36.39 -22.24 34.91
CA ASN A 585 -36.11 -23.51 34.25
C ASN A 585 -34.80 -23.52 33.44
N VAL A 586 -33.78 -22.79 33.91
CA VAL A 586 -32.45 -22.76 33.29
C VAL A 586 -31.64 -24.00 33.70
N ILE A 587 -30.78 -24.50 32.81
CA ILE A 587 -29.86 -25.63 33.08
C ILE A 587 -28.44 -25.08 33.29
N LEU A 588 -27.91 -25.18 34.52
CA LEU A 588 -26.59 -24.66 34.93
C LEU A 588 -25.63 -25.76 35.40
N MET A 589 -25.87 -27.00 35.01
CA MET A 589 -25.06 -28.13 35.45
C MET A 589 -23.57 -27.91 35.17
N ASN A 590 -22.73 -28.07 36.20
CA ASN A 590 -21.28 -27.86 36.13
C ASN A 590 -20.81 -26.45 35.71
N ALA A 591 -21.67 -25.43 35.76
CA ALA A 591 -21.30 -24.06 35.43
C ALA A 591 -20.45 -23.40 36.54
N ASP A 592 -19.68 -22.36 36.19
CA ASP A 592 -18.95 -21.52 37.15
C ASP A 592 -19.58 -20.14 37.26
N LEU A 593 -20.12 -19.82 38.44
CA LEU A 593 -20.79 -18.57 38.77
C LEU A 593 -20.02 -17.79 39.84
N THR A 594 -18.70 -17.99 39.95
CA THR A 594 -17.89 -17.36 40.99
C THR A 594 -18.03 -15.83 40.97
N GLY A 595 -18.44 -15.23 42.09
CA GLY A 595 -18.57 -13.78 42.26
C GLY A 595 -19.67 -13.11 41.41
N VAL A 596 -20.59 -13.88 40.83
CA VAL A 596 -21.72 -13.34 40.04
C VAL A 596 -22.69 -12.59 40.96
N ARG A 597 -23.29 -11.50 40.43
CA ARG A 597 -24.33 -10.74 41.13
C ARG A 597 -25.71 -11.00 40.52
N LEU A 598 -26.55 -11.74 41.23
CA LEU A 598 -27.91 -12.15 40.87
C LEU A 598 -28.96 -11.58 41.86
N ASN A 599 -28.75 -10.34 42.31
CA ASN A 599 -29.68 -9.69 43.23
C ASN A 599 -31.06 -9.51 42.57
N ASP A 600 -32.12 -9.81 43.32
CA ASP A 600 -33.51 -9.72 42.87
C ASP A 600 -33.83 -10.55 41.60
N ALA A 601 -33.00 -11.55 41.27
CA ALA A 601 -33.23 -12.45 40.13
C ALA A 601 -34.26 -13.55 40.45
N ILE A 602 -34.92 -14.08 39.41
CA ILE A 602 -35.90 -15.17 39.52
C ILE A 602 -35.29 -16.45 38.95
N LEU A 603 -34.94 -17.41 39.79
CA LEU A 603 -34.29 -18.68 39.38
C LEU A 603 -35.22 -19.89 39.56
N ASP A 604 -36.55 -19.68 39.61
CA ASP A 604 -37.48 -20.76 39.96
C ASP A 604 -37.34 -21.98 39.03
N GLY A 605 -37.22 -23.16 39.63
CA GLY A 605 -37.09 -24.43 38.92
C GLY A 605 -35.76 -24.65 38.17
N THR A 606 -34.74 -23.83 38.42
CA THR A 606 -33.40 -23.99 37.82
C THR A 606 -32.65 -25.20 38.36
N ASP A 607 -31.90 -25.88 37.47
CA ASP A 607 -30.97 -26.97 37.84
C ASP A 607 -29.54 -26.43 37.94
N ILE A 608 -28.98 -26.39 39.15
CA ILE A 608 -27.63 -25.85 39.46
C ILE A 608 -26.71 -26.97 40.00
N TRP A 609 -27.01 -28.23 39.68
CA TRP A 609 -26.24 -29.37 40.17
C TRP A 609 -24.75 -29.29 39.76
N HIS A 610 -23.85 -29.50 40.73
CA HIS A 610 -22.39 -29.53 40.55
C HIS A 610 -21.75 -28.18 40.13
N ALA A 611 -22.51 -27.09 40.14
CA ALA A 611 -21.98 -25.78 39.80
C ALA A 611 -21.08 -25.21 40.90
N ASN A 612 -20.16 -24.33 40.49
CA ASN A 612 -19.35 -23.51 41.40
C ASN A 612 -20.05 -22.18 41.65
N LEU A 613 -20.48 -21.92 42.89
CA LEU A 613 -21.27 -20.76 43.31
C LEU A 613 -20.51 -19.88 44.32
N GLN A 614 -19.18 -19.98 44.33
CA GLN A 614 -18.35 -19.29 45.30
C GLN A 614 -18.55 -17.77 45.23
N ASP A 615 -18.72 -17.10 46.37
CA ASP A 615 -18.91 -15.64 46.49
C ASP A 615 -20.08 -15.06 45.67
N LEU A 616 -21.04 -15.91 45.25
CA LEU A 616 -22.23 -15.52 44.51
C LEU A 616 -23.18 -14.65 45.37
N ASP A 617 -23.74 -13.58 44.81
CA ASP A 617 -24.73 -12.73 45.49
C ASP A 617 -26.16 -13.05 45.01
N LEU A 618 -26.94 -13.72 45.86
CA LEU A 618 -28.35 -14.08 45.63
C LEU A 618 -29.29 -13.26 46.55
N THR A 619 -28.86 -12.08 47.00
CA THR A 619 -29.68 -11.26 47.90
C THR A 619 -31.05 -10.96 47.28
N ALA A 620 -32.12 -11.24 48.02
CA ALA A 620 -33.53 -11.07 47.60
C ALA A 620 -33.99 -11.89 46.38
N ALA A 621 -33.17 -12.80 45.85
CA ALA A 621 -33.53 -13.65 44.70
C ALA A 621 -34.67 -14.65 45.04
N SER A 622 -35.44 -15.06 44.04
CA SER A 622 -36.37 -16.19 44.12
C SER A 622 -35.66 -17.47 43.71
N LEU A 623 -35.61 -18.45 44.62
CA LEU A 623 -34.92 -19.72 44.45
C LEU A 623 -35.88 -20.89 44.64
N VAL A 624 -37.14 -20.73 44.22
CA VAL A 624 -38.19 -21.71 44.52
C VAL A 624 -37.95 -22.99 43.72
N GLY A 625 -37.79 -24.12 44.43
CA GLY A 625 -37.60 -25.43 43.79
C GLY A 625 -36.26 -25.59 43.04
N VAL A 626 -35.23 -24.80 43.39
CA VAL A 626 -33.89 -24.89 42.79
C VAL A 626 -33.10 -26.07 43.35
N ASP A 627 -32.42 -26.82 42.47
CA ASP A 627 -31.52 -27.90 42.87
C ASP A 627 -30.08 -27.40 43.03
N PHE A 628 -29.58 -27.39 44.27
CA PHE A 628 -28.19 -27.02 44.61
C PHE A 628 -27.31 -28.23 44.91
N GLN A 629 -27.74 -29.47 44.63
CA GLN A 629 -27.02 -30.67 45.02
C GLN A 629 -25.55 -30.61 44.62
N SER A 630 -24.64 -31.03 45.52
CA SER A 630 -23.19 -31.12 45.27
C SER A 630 -22.52 -29.84 44.72
N SER A 631 -23.14 -28.67 44.90
CA SER A 631 -22.59 -27.38 44.48
C SER A 631 -21.61 -26.79 45.51
N ASN A 632 -20.76 -25.86 45.08
CA ASN A 632 -19.85 -25.12 45.96
C ASN A 632 -20.41 -23.73 46.29
N MET A 633 -20.98 -23.55 47.48
CA MET A 633 -21.59 -22.28 47.94
C MET A 633 -20.72 -21.52 48.96
N GLN A 634 -19.40 -21.69 48.92
CA GLN A 634 -18.50 -20.97 49.81
C GLN A 634 -18.63 -19.46 49.60
N GLY A 635 -18.96 -18.70 50.66
CA GLY A 635 -19.07 -17.23 50.58
C GLY A 635 -20.34 -16.69 49.90
N THR A 636 -21.25 -17.55 49.43
CA THR A 636 -22.51 -17.13 48.80
C THR A 636 -23.38 -16.32 49.77
N ARG A 637 -24.02 -15.24 49.28
CA ARG A 637 -24.95 -14.39 50.04
C ARG A 637 -26.39 -14.77 49.73
N LEU A 638 -27.15 -15.18 50.75
CA LEU A 638 -28.55 -15.60 50.63
C LEU A 638 -29.53 -14.66 51.36
N LYS A 639 -29.10 -13.45 51.72
CA LYS A 639 -29.89 -12.53 52.55
C LYS A 639 -31.22 -12.21 51.87
N ASN A 640 -32.33 -12.45 52.56
CA ASN A 640 -33.71 -12.30 52.05
C ASN A 640 -34.05 -13.10 50.79
N ALA A 641 -33.20 -14.02 50.32
CA ALA A 641 -33.54 -14.90 49.20
C ALA A 641 -34.72 -15.81 49.57
N ASP A 642 -35.63 -16.11 48.65
CA ASP A 642 -36.72 -17.06 48.89
C ASP A 642 -36.28 -18.47 48.49
N VAL A 643 -35.92 -19.30 49.47
CA VAL A 643 -35.41 -20.67 49.22
C VAL A 643 -36.49 -21.75 49.37
N LYS A 644 -37.77 -21.40 49.22
CA LYS A 644 -38.88 -22.36 49.38
C LYS A 644 -38.69 -23.57 48.43
N PHE A 645 -38.63 -24.78 48.96
CA PHE A 645 -38.35 -26.04 48.21
C PHE A 645 -37.00 -26.13 47.50
N ALA A 646 -36.05 -25.24 47.78
CA ALA A 646 -34.69 -25.41 47.30
C ALA A 646 -34.06 -26.67 47.92
N TYR A 647 -33.22 -27.39 47.16
CA TYR A 647 -32.57 -28.62 47.59
C TYR A 647 -31.08 -28.42 47.85
N PHE A 648 -30.70 -28.47 49.13
CA PHE A 648 -29.33 -28.30 49.61
C PHE A 648 -28.77 -29.62 50.14
N ALA A 649 -28.42 -30.56 49.25
CA ALA A 649 -27.76 -31.81 49.62
C ALA A 649 -26.28 -31.85 49.19
N ASN A 650 -25.39 -32.24 50.12
CA ASN A 650 -23.95 -32.32 49.87
C ASN A 650 -23.34 -30.99 49.38
N VAL A 651 -23.91 -29.87 49.80
CA VAL A 651 -23.45 -28.54 49.40
C VAL A 651 -22.18 -28.19 50.18
N LYS A 652 -21.12 -27.79 49.47
CA LYS A 652 -19.86 -27.39 50.09
C LYS A 652 -19.90 -25.92 50.50
N GLY A 653 -19.41 -25.59 51.69
CA GLY A 653 -19.20 -24.19 52.13
C GLY A 653 -20.44 -23.43 52.58
N LEU A 654 -21.63 -24.06 52.58
CA LEU A 654 -22.86 -23.49 53.11
C LEU A 654 -22.93 -23.66 54.64
N ASN A 655 -23.28 -22.60 55.36
CA ASN A 655 -23.40 -22.61 56.83
C ASN A 655 -24.81 -22.23 57.33
N PRO A 656 -25.15 -22.53 58.60
CA PRO A 656 -26.48 -22.29 59.14
C PRO A 656 -26.90 -20.81 59.21
N GLU A 657 -25.96 -19.88 59.37
CA GLU A 657 -26.27 -18.45 59.42
C GLU A 657 -26.65 -17.90 58.04
N GLN A 658 -25.94 -18.32 56.99
CA GLN A 658 -26.27 -18.01 55.61
C GLN A 658 -27.70 -18.46 55.29
N VAL A 659 -28.04 -19.72 55.63
CA VAL A 659 -29.39 -20.26 55.42
C VAL A 659 -30.44 -19.48 56.19
N LYS A 660 -30.23 -19.20 57.48
CA LYS A 660 -31.20 -18.45 58.31
C LYS A 660 -31.40 -16.99 57.88
N SER A 661 -30.47 -16.43 57.11
CA SER A 661 -30.60 -15.10 56.53
C SER A 661 -31.58 -15.02 55.35
N SER A 662 -31.98 -16.17 54.80
CA SER A 662 -32.96 -16.28 53.71
C SER A 662 -34.41 -16.33 54.24
N ARG A 663 -35.39 -16.03 53.39
CA ARG A 663 -36.81 -16.23 53.65
C ARG A 663 -37.16 -17.69 53.42
N ASN A 664 -38.19 -18.20 54.11
CA ASN A 664 -38.77 -19.51 53.82
C ASN A 664 -37.81 -20.71 53.97
N TRP A 665 -36.65 -20.52 54.62
CA TRP A 665 -35.61 -21.53 54.80
C TRP A 665 -36.06 -22.83 55.46
N ARG A 666 -37.13 -22.78 56.27
CA ARG A 666 -37.70 -23.99 56.90
C ARG A 666 -38.37 -24.94 55.89
N TRP A 667 -38.73 -24.43 54.71
CA TRP A 667 -39.36 -25.19 53.63
C TRP A 667 -38.37 -25.66 52.57
N ALA A 668 -37.08 -25.38 52.72
CA ALA A 668 -36.05 -25.98 51.89
C ALA A 668 -35.67 -27.38 52.40
N LEU A 669 -35.10 -28.19 51.52
CA LEU A 669 -34.66 -29.55 51.78
C LEU A 669 -33.14 -29.55 52.05
N TYR A 670 -32.72 -30.24 53.10
CA TYR A 670 -31.33 -30.27 53.55
C TYR A 670 -30.86 -31.71 53.78
N ASP A 671 -29.56 -31.96 53.63
CA ASP A 671 -28.95 -33.20 54.12
C ASP A 671 -29.04 -33.33 55.66
N ASP A 672 -28.78 -34.54 56.16
CA ASP A 672 -28.90 -34.88 57.59
C ASP A 672 -28.01 -34.02 58.50
N ALA A 673 -26.85 -33.57 58.01
CA ALA A 673 -25.89 -32.78 58.77
C ALA A 673 -26.38 -31.33 58.93
N MET A 674 -26.79 -30.70 57.83
CA MET A 674 -27.34 -29.35 57.83
C MET A 674 -28.71 -29.28 58.53
N ARG A 675 -29.56 -30.31 58.40
CA ARG A 675 -30.83 -30.37 59.12
C ARG A 675 -30.63 -30.32 60.64
N LYS A 676 -29.64 -31.05 61.16
CA LYS A 676 -29.29 -31.07 62.60
C LYS A 676 -28.77 -29.71 63.08
N SER A 677 -27.89 -29.06 62.31
CA SER A 677 -27.33 -27.75 62.69
C SER A 677 -28.37 -26.62 62.66
N LEU A 678 -29.42 -26.75 61.83
CA LEU A 678 -30.55 -25.83 61.78
C LEU A 678 -31.62 -26.08 62.86
N GLY A 679 -31.56 -27.21 63.58
CA GLY A 679 -32.54 -27.58 64.61
C GLY A 679 -33.89 -28.04 64.06
N ILE A 680 -33.94 -28.57 62.83
CA ILE A 680 -35.16 -29.03 62.18
C ILE A 680 -35.42 -30.51 62.58
N SER A 681 -36.60 -30.80 63.15
CA SER A 681 -36.98 -32.17 63.52
C SER A 681 -37.48 -32.97 62.32
N ASN A 682 -37.27 -34.30 62.33
CA ASN A 682 -37.74 -35.19 61.26
C ASN A 682 -39.25 -35.11 61.00
N LYS A 683 -40.03 -34.78 62.03
CA LYS A 683 -41.50 -34.65 61.96
C LYS A 683 -41.92 -33.50 61.02
N TYR A 684 -41.15 -32.42 60.97
CA TYR A 684 -41.46 -31.22 60.18
C TYR A 684 -41.42 -31.48 58.67
N LEU A 685 -40.47 -32.31 58.20
CA LEU A 685 -40.35 -32.67 56.78
C LEU A 685 -41.53 -33.53 56.30
N THR A 686 -41.96 -34.49 57.12
CA THR A 686 -43.06 -35.42 56.78
C THR A 686 -44.42 -34.73 56.78
N GLU A 687 -44.65 -33.81 57.71
CA GLU A 687 -45.88 -33.00 57.78
C GLU A 687 -45.93 -31.96 56.66
N SER A 688 -44.83 -31.25 56.40
CA SER A 688 -44.77 -30.21 55.37
C SER A 688 -44.91 -30.77 53.95
N LEU A 689 -44.23 -31.87 53.60
CA LEU A 689 -44.38 -32.54 52.29
C LEU A 689 -45.78 -33.17 52.12
N GLY A 690 -46.36 -33.69 53.21
CA GLY A 690 -47.69 -34.30 53.21
C GLY A 690 -48.84 -33.30 52.97
N GLU A 691 -48.70 -32.06 53.45
CA GLU A 691 -49.66 -30.96 53.23
C GLU A 691 -49.60 -30.41 51.79
N ILE A 692 -48.40 -30.35 51.20
CA ILE A 692 -48.15 -29.87 49.83
C ILE A 692 -48.78 -30.79 48.78
N VAL A 693 -48.55 -32.11 48.92
CA VAL A 693 -49.09 -33.12 47.99
C VAL A 693 -50.62 -33.21 48.08
N LYS A 694 -51.22 -32.85 49.22
CA LYS A 694 -52.68 -32.86 49.41
C LYS A 694 -53.37 -31.59 48.93
N GLY A 695 -52.65 -30.55 48.50
CA GLY A 695 -53.25 -29.34 47.91
C GLY A 695 -54.01 -28.41 48.87
N HIS A 696 -53.86 -28.55 50.19
CA HIS A 696 -54.65 -27.83 51.19
C HIS A 696 -54.01 -26.54 51.73
N HIS A 697 -52.82 -26.15 51.26
CA HIS A 697 -52.10 -25.00 51.83
C HIS A 697 -52.36 -23.70 51.05
N PRO A 698 -52.76 -22.59 51.73
CA PRO A 698 -53.21 -21.34 51.09
C PRO A 698 -52.14 -20.52 50.34
N GLU A 699 -50.88 -20.99 50.31
CA GLU A 699 -49.75 -20.31 49.66
C GLU A 699 -49.27 -21.00 48.37
N PHE A 700 -50.03 -21.97 47.85
CA PHE A 700 -49.61 -22.84 46.76
C PHE A 700 -50.58 -22.76 45.58
N SER A 701 -50.46 -21.72 44.75
CA SER A 701 -51.24 -21.57 43.51
C SER A 701 -50.50 -22.04 42.25
N ASP A 702 -49.21 -22.38 42.34
CA ASP A 702 -48.36 -22.66 41.18
C ASP A 702 -48.27 -24.16 40.87
N GLU A 703 -48.78 -24.56 39.70
CA GLU A 703 -48.87 -25.95 39.23
C GLU A 703 -47.49 -26.57 38.94
N GLU A 704 -46.52 -25.74 38.56
CA GLU A 704 -45.16 -26.15 38.22
C GLU A 704 -44.35 -26.54 39.48
N VAL A 705 -44.51 -25.76 40.55
CA VAL A 705 -43.92 -26.03 41.88
C VAL A 705 -44.49 -27.32 42.49
N ARG A 706 -45.79 -27.58 42.30
CA ARG A 706 -46.44 -28.83 42.74
C ARG A 706 -45.93 -30.05 41.97
N THR A 707 -45.75 -29.91 40.66
CA THR A 707 -45.28 -31.00 39.79
C THR A 707 -43.84 -31.39 40.13
N LYS A 708 -42.93 -30.42 40.29
CA LYS A 708 -41.57 -30.69 40.75
C LYS A 708 -41.54 -31.28 42.16
N ALA A 709 -42.27 -30.72 43.12
CA ALA A 709 -42.35 -31.29 44.47
C ALA A 709 -42.85 -32.76 44.47
N PHE A 710 -43.77 -33.10 43.56
CA PHE A 710 -44.31 -34.46 43.40
C PHE A 710 -43.34 -35.42 42.69
N GLU A 711 -42.68 -35.00 41.60
CA GLU A 711 -41.64 -35.79 40.92
C GLU A 711 -40.47 -36.08 41.87
N TRP A 712 -40.11 -35.11 42.70
CA TRP A 712 -39.07 -35.24 43.72
C TRP A 712 -39.46 -36.16 44.89
N TYR A 713 -40.73 -36.15 45.33
CA TYR A 713 -41.26 -37.13 46.29
C TYR A 713 -41.14 -38.58 45.77
N LYS A 714 -41.26 -38.75 44.44
CA LYS A 714 -41.10 -40.05 43.75
C LYS A 714 -39.65 -40.53 43.68
N LEU A 715 -38.68 -39.62 43.47
CA LEU A 715 -37.26 -39.95 43.28
C LEU A 715 -36.52 -40.35 44.57
N TYR A 716 -36.91 -39.82 45.73
CA TYR A 716 -36.16 -39.97 46.99
C TYR A 716 -36.85 -40.79 48.10
N GLY A 717 -37.93 -41.51 47.78
CA GLY A 717 -38.32 -42.73 48.51
C GLY A 717 -38.89 -42.57 49.93
N LEU A 718 -40.04 -41.93 50.09
CA LEU A 718 -40.93 -42.18 51.24
C LEU A 718 -42.04 -43.15 50.83
N THR A 719 -41.83 -44.44 51.13
CA THR A 719 -42.72 -45.55 50.76
C THR A 719 -44.08 -45.47 51.47
N LYS A 720 -45.10 -44.91 50.82
CA LYS A 720 -46.47 -45.46 50.74
C LYS A 720 -47.30 -44.72 49.67
N PRO A 721 -48.07 -45.44 48.84
CA PRO A 721 -48.86 -44.83 47.76
C PRO A 721 -50.11 -44.15 48.31
N LEU A 722 -50.32 -42.89 47.97
CA LEU A 722 -51.65 -42.28 47.95
C LEU A 722 -52.15 -42.41 46.51
N SER A 723 -52.99 -43.40 46.27
CA SER A 723 -53.78 -43.53 45.05
C SER A 723 -54.66 -42.28 44.88
N ILE A 724 -54.55 -41.60 43.75
CA ILE A 724 -55.44 -40.50 43.37
C ILE A 724 -56.33 -41.00 42.23
N HIS A 725 -57.64 -40.91 42.45
CA HIS A 725 -58.70 -41.10 41.46
C HIS A 725 -58.94 -39.81 40.71
#